data_AF-A0A219AS11-F1
#
_entry.id   AF-A0A219AS11-F1
#
_cell.length_a   1.000
_cell.length_b   1.000
_cell.length_c   1.000
_cell.angle_alpha   90.00
_cell.angle_beta   90.00
_cell.angle_gamma   90.00
#
_symmetry.space_group_name_H-M   'P 1'
#
loop_
_entity.id
_entity.type
_entity.pdbx_description
1 polymer ?
#
loop_
_entity_poly.entity_id
_entity_poly.type
_entity_poly.pdbx_seq_one_letter_code
_entity_poly.pdbx_strand_id
1 'polypeptide(L)'
;METTGFTENQLLVRESINQICSQFPSSYWQEHDQNEQDPKEFHAAIAKGGWLGIALPESLGGAGLGISEATMMMQTITESGAGMAGAQAIHANVYATQPLAKFGTEEQLAETIPNIISGKWRTCFGVTEPNAGLNTLALSTTAQKTSDGYSITGQKIWITCAQVASKMILLARTTPRDQVKKPSEGLSLFCIDLDRDRPGLELRRIKKMGGRAVDANEVFFDNYDIPSSALIGEEGRGFKMILHGMNAERCLLAGEALGLGYAALSKAASYARERVVFERPIGMNQGVAHPLADAYVKLEAAKLATYHAARLYDQSKHDGNVKQDAVGVAANSAKYVAAEAAFTACERAVLAHGGMGYPRRSRRLEPAPAPEASVSLSPARTVDTNVRPSSSIAGGDSYLPDAEPRSSPPVHDDITADDNHATTSAPSAPGTLFFGESNFLTLVPGNEAAALGGTGNTPNQKPRLTFPIPGSPGSQSQVEGAGISASTMRYLRDEGALTLPDLQTCLPALQAYFTWFHPSFPILDRAEVTRRLAAMDISRFLLQAVLFIGATYCDDATILDMGFTDRSEAKRVLYTRARLLFHADWEKDEMILIQSIFLMSFWRGGPADVRDVRYWLGVVITLSESYGLHRSPRSISKGTHMNRMRRRIWWSIYVRERQVAAALGLPSRIRDEDCDIEPLSATDLESEALSANNQLFGSCQPEHITYTIKMVEIARLLGRVIDLHFAPGKRASTAGDVQDLDNALEAWKDSLPDSMKYATDEGSESVWTCLLHLAYNHLRILIHRNSFLRHGEGDKNNQVTAAACRISRIAEDMSTHGTLRYGQMHLITSLFAALCIHVISIRRGMGVSRRIAEHRAQMCLLCLKEIQKYWRINNNVLDLFLQYLDRSIAERLHAAQTDGSGADAAAGSKRQDPFVGSNGDAAGDAARGDPMLSQTAEQQRSQDELFQDQYFNLVNGHWEGDDALGDLGLFLQADDFSPVKGLNFLGRSL
;
A
#
# COMPACT_ATOMS: atom_id res chain seq x y z
N MET A 1 -5.93 -19.23 23.95
CA MET A 1 -7.28 -18.68 23.69
C MET A 1 -7.98 -18.56 25.02
N GLU A 2 -8.70 -17.47 25.27
CA GLU A 2 -9.59 -17.35 26.43
C GLU A 2 -10.93 -18.07 26.15
N THR A 3 -11.35 -18.98 27.03
CA THR A 3 -12.57 -19.81 26.86
C THR A 3 -13.84 -19.15 27.41
N THR A 4 -13.71 -18.04 28.15
CA THR A 4 -14.84 -17.23 28.61
C THR A 4 -15.75 -16.82 27.44
N GLY A 5 -17.06 -17.10 27.57
CA GLY A 5 -18.11 -16.77 26.59
C GLY A 5 -18.62 -17.94 25.73
N PHE A 6 -18.17 -19.17 25.99
CA PHE A 6 -18.64 -20.40 25.33
C PHE A 6 -19.63 -21.21 26.15
N THR A 7 -20.46 -22.00 25.46
CA THR A 7 -21.41 -22.96 26.07
C THR A 7 -20.70 -24.25 26.51
N GLU A 8 -21.31 -25.01 27.43
CA GLU A 8 -20.82 -26.34 27.80
C GLU A 8 -20.72 -27.27 26.58
N ASN A 9 -21.71 -27.20 25.67
CA ASN A 9 -21.69 -27.92 24.39
C ASN A 9 -20.46 -27.55 23.53
N GLN A 10 -20.15 -26.25 23.37
CA GLN A 10 -18.96 -25.81 22.64
C GLN A 10 -17.67 -26.32 23.28
N LEU A 11 -17.57 -26.31 24.60
CA LEU A 11 -16.39 -26.82 25.30
C LEU A 11 -16.27 -28.35 25.19
N LEU A 12 -17.38 -29.10 25.22
CA LEU A 12 -17.43 -30.54 25.00
C LEU A 12 -17.04 -30.92 23.56
N VAL A 13 -17.52 -30.17 22.57
CA VAL A 13 -17.13 -30.32 21.15
C VAL A 13 -15.64 -30.04 20.98
N ARG A 14 -15.13 -28.96 21.57
CA ARG A 14 -13.70 -28.61 21.54
C ARG A 14 -12.84 -29.73 22.12
N GLU A 15 -13.17 -30.26 23.29
CA GLU A 15 -12.39 -31.33 23.91
C GLU A 15 -12.42 -32.62 23.06
N SER A 16 -13.61 -33.03 22.60
CA SER A 16 -13.79 -34.25 21.81
C SER A 16 -13.07 -34.19 20.45
N ILE A 17 -13.11 -33.03 19.78
CA ILE A 17 -12.40 -32.79 18.52
C ILE A 17 -10.89 -32.71 18.74
N ASN A 18 -10.43 -32.09 19.85
CA ASN A 18 -9.02 -32.05 20.22
C ASN A 18 -8.45 -33.46 20.47
N GLN A 19 -9.21 -34.35 21.10
CA GLN A 19 -8.84 -35.77 21.29
C GLN A 19 -8.67 -36.50 19.95
N ILE A 20 -9.50 -36.22 18.94
CA ILE A 20 -9.32 -36.76 17.58
C ILE A 20 -8.07 -36.15 16.93
N CYS A 21 -7.95 -34.82 16.92
CA CYS A 21 -6.82 -34.12 16.30
C CYS A 21 -5.47 -34.50 16.90
N SER A 22 -5.40 -34.85 18.19
CA SER A 22 -4.15 -35.27 18.86
C SER A 22 -3.49 -36.50 18.23
N GLN A 23 -4.26 -37.32 17.49
CA GLN A 23 -3.77 -38.51 16.77
C GLN A 23 -3.05 -38.15 15.46
N PHE A 24 -3.15 -36.89 15.01
CA PHE A 24 -2.62 -36.40 13.73
C PHE A 24 -1.56 -35.30 13.96
N PRO A 25 -0.33 -35.67 14.35
CA PRO A 25 0.73 -34.72 14.70
C PRO A 25 1.15 -33.85 13.51
N SER A 26 1.83 -32.72 13.76
CA SER A 26 2.27 -31.79 12.71
C SER A 26 3.18 -32.43 11.62
N SER A 27 3.77 -33.60 11.86
CA SER A 27 4.48 -34.38 10.84
C SER A 27 3.55 -34.96 9.77
N TYR A 28 2.38 -35.50 10.16
CA TYR A 28 1.35 -35.99 9.24
C TYR A 28 0.92 -34.88 8.28
N TRP A 29 0.56 -33.72 8.83
CA TRP A 29 0.16 -32.54 8.03
C TRP A 29 1.28 -32.00 7.14
N GLN A 30 2.53 -32.06 7.59
CA GLN A 30 3.69 -31.67 6.79
C GLN A 30 3.96 -32.63 5.63
N GLU A 31 3.82 -33.94 5.84
CA GLU A 31 4.00 -34.97 4.81
C GLU A 31 2.88 -34.89 3.76
N HIS A 32 1.63 -34.79 4.19
CA HIS A 32 0.47 -34.65 3.31
C HIS A 32 0.52 -33.35 2.46
N ASP A 33 0.96 -32.21 3.01
CA ASP A 33 1.19 -31.03 2.16
C ASP A 33 2.33 -31.27 1.17
N GLN A 34 3.49 -31.77 1.62
CA GLN A 34 4.66 -32.00 0.76
C GLN A 34 4.32 -32.87 -0.45
N ASN A 35 3.65 -34.00 -0.22
CA ASN A 35 3.29 -35.01 -1.22
C ASN A 35 1.98 -34.70 -1.99
N GLU A 36 1.25 -33.64 -1.62
CA GLU A 36 -0.06 -33.28 -2.19
C GLU A 36 -1.13 -34.38 -1.99
N GLN A 37 -1.13 -35.03 -0.83
CA GLN A 37 -1.97 -36.20 -0.50
C GLN A 37 -3.19 -35.85 0.37
N ASP A 38 -4.37 -36.34 -0.02
CA ASP A 38 -5.63 -36.15 0.74
C ASP A 38 -5.55 -36.83 2.13
N PRO A 39 -5.88 -36.13 3.23
CA PRO A 39 -5.80 -36.66 4.60
C PRO A 39 -7.01 -37.57 4.93
N LYS A 40 -7.04 -38.75 4.29
CA LYS A 40 -8.16 -39.70 4.35
C LYS A 40 -8.42 -40.26 5.74
N GLU A 41 -7.34 -40.48 6.48
CA GLU A 41 -7.35 -41.07 7.82
C GLU A 41 -7.96 -40.08 8.83
N PHE A 42 -7.62 -38.80 8.72
CA PHE A 42 -8.23 -37.73 9.49
C PHE A 42 -9.72 -37.58 9.17
N HIS A 43 -10.09 -37.53 7.89
CA HIS A 43 -11.50 -37.48 7.48
C HIS A 43 -12.31 -38.66 8.04
N ALA A 44 -11.76 -39.88 7.95
CA ALA A 44 -12.39 -41.08 8.47
C ALA A 44 -12.51 -41.08 10.02
N ALA A 45 -11.54 -40.52 10.74
CA ALA A 45 -11.61 -40.38 12.19
C ALA A 45 -12.70 -39.38 12.63
N ILE A 46 -12.82 -38.23 11.94
CA ILE A 46 -13.89 -37.24 12.16
C ILE A 46 -15.27 -37.85 11.81
N ALA A 47 -15.39 -38.54 10.67
CA ALA A 47 -16.62 -39.24 10.27
C ALA A 47 -17.06 -40.33 11.27
N LYS A 48 -16.10 -41.13 11.78
CA LYS A 48 -16.36 -42.18 12.77
C LYS A 48 -16.92 -41.63 14.09
N GLY A 49 -16.64 -40.38 14.43
CA GLY A 49 -17.24 -39.68 15.57
C GLY A 49 -18.60 -39.03 15.30
N GLY A 50 -19.18 -39.20 14.10
CA GLY A 50 -20.43 -38.55 13.69
C GLY A 50 -20.32 -37.06 13.34
N TRP A 51 -19.13 -36.48 13.47
CA TRP A 51 -18.89 -35.03 13.45
C TRP A 51 -19.20 -34.35 12.11
N LEU A 52 -19.22 -35.08 11.00
CA LEU A 52 -19.70 -34.58 9.71
C LEU A 52 -21.19 -34.18 9.75
N GLY A 53 -21.97 -34.78 10.66
CA GLY A 53 -23.38 -34.47 10.92
C GLY A 53 -23.63 -33.44 12.03
N ILE A 54 -22.61 -32.77 12.56
CA ILE A 54 -22.73 -31.94 13.78
C ILE A 54 -23.85 -30.87 13.71
N ALA A 55 -24.05 -30.26 12.54
CA ALA A 55 -25.04 -29.21 12.31
C ALA A 55 -26.29 -29.69 11.56
N LEU A 56 -26.47 -31.01 11.41
CA LEU A 56 -27.59 -31.62 10.69
C LEU A 56 -28.62 -32.22 11.66
N PRO A 57 -29.91 -32.34 11.29
CA PRO A 57 -30.95 -32.86 12.16
C PRO A 57 -30.72 -34.32 12.61
N GLU A 58 -31.10 -34.63 13.85
CA GLU A 58 -31.08 -36.00 14.40
C GLU A 58 -31.92 -36.97 13.57
N SER A 59 -33.03 -36.50 12.99
CA SER A 59 -33.89 -37.29 12.09
C SER A 59 -33.20 -37.74 10.79
N LEU A 60 -32.06 -37.15 10.44
CA LEU A 60 -31.21 -37.55 9.31
C LEU A 60 -29.89 -38.19 9.78
N GLY A 61 -29.77 -38.54 11.07
CA GLY A 61 -28.56 -39.10 11.69
C GLY A 61 -27.51 -38.07 12.09
N GLY A 62 -27.83 -36.77 12.09
CA GLY A 62 -26.97 -35.70 12.59
C GLY A 62 -27.01 -35.54 14.11
N ALA A 63 -26.25 -34.57 14.64
CA ALA A 63 -26.18 -34.31 16.08
C ALA A 63 -27.01 -33.10 16.55
N GLY A 64 -27.72 -32.41 15.66
CA GLY A 64 -28.64 -31.31 15.99
C GLY A 64 -28.02 -30.02 16.54
N LEU A 65 -26.73 -29.99 16.90
CA LEU A 65 -26.12 -28.92 17.71
C LEU A 65 -26.12 -27.53 17.05
N GLY A 66 -25.91 -27.47 15.72
CA GLY A 66 -25.95 -26.23 14.94
C GLY A 66 -24.60 -25.73 14.43
N ILE A 67 -24.61 -24.53 13.84
CA ILE A 67 -23.44 -23.89 13.24
C ILE A 67 -22.51 -23.28 14.29
N SER A 68 -23.00 -22.83 15.45
CA SER A 68 -22.14 -22.32 16.53
C SER A 68 -21.17 -23.38 17.07
N GLU A 69 -21.67 -24.60 17.30
CA GLU A 69 -20.89 -25.77 17.72
C GLU A 69 -20.03 -26.30 16.55
N ALA A 70 -20.52 -26.25 15.30
CA ALA A 70 -19.69 -26.54 14.12
C ALA A 70 -18.53 -25.55 13.94
N THR A 71 -18.73 -24.26 14.18
CA THR A 71 -17.67 -23.24 14.18
C THR A 71 -16.61 -23.56 15.24
N MET A 72 -17.00 -24.05 16.42
CA MET A 72 -16.06 -24.50 17.45
C MET A 72 -15.28 -25.76 17.06
N MET A 73 -15.94 -26.74 16.41
CA MET A 73 -15.25 -27.88 15.79
C MET A 73 -14.20 -27.40 14.79
N MET A 74 -14.58 -26.57 13.82
CA MET A 74 -13.68 -26.12 12.76
C MET A 74 -12.51 -25.27 13.28
N GLN A 75 -12.76 -24.40 14.27
CA GLN A 75 -11.71 -23.68 14.97
C GLN A 75 -10.74 -24.64 15.69
N THR A 76 -11.25 -25.64 16.39
CA THR A 76 -10.42 -26.60 17.12
C THR A 76 -9.55 -27.43 16.17
N ILE A 77 -10.09 -27.82 15.01
CA ILE A 77 -9.32 -28.49 13.95
C ILE A 77 -8.14 -27.61 13.50
N THR A 78 -8.34 -26.34 13.16
CA THR A 78 -7.23 -25.50 12.72
C THR A 78 -6.24 -25.18 13.86
N GLU A 79 -6.73 -24.98 15.08
CA GLU A 79 -5.94 -24.67 16.28
C GLU A 79 -5.04 -25.82 16.73
N SER A 80 -5.43 -27.08 16.49
CA SER A 80 -4.62 -28.28 16.78
C SER A 80 -3.26 -28.31 16.08
N GLY A 81 -3.09 -27.50 15.02
CA GLY A 81 -1.92 -27.51 14.15
C GLY A 81 -2.14 -28.20 12.81
N ALA A 82 -3.32 -28.79 12.56
CA ALA A 82 -3.75 -29.23 11.23
C ALA A 82 -3.95 -28.05 10.25
N GLY A 83 -4.27 -26.86 10.78
CA GLY A 83 -4.48 -25.64 10.01
C GLY A 83 -5.55 -25.81 8.92
N MET A 84 -5.44 -25.01 7.86
CA MET A 84 -6.43 -25.03 6.77
C MET A 84 -6.54 -26.38 6.04
N ALA A 85 -5.50 -27.22 6.05
CA ALA A 85 -5.55 -28.54 5.43
C ALA A 85 -6.54 -29.48 6.12
N GLY A 86 -6.52 -29.50 7.46
CA GLY A 86 -7.51 -30.24 8.24
C GLY A 86 -8.93 -29.70 8.06
N ALA A 87 -9.08 -28.37 8.00
CA ALA A 87 -10.39 -27.77 7.80
C ALA A 87 -10.98 -28.04 6.41
N GLN A 88 -10.18 -27.89 5.35
CA GLN A 88 -10.59 -28.13 3.96
C GLN A 88 -11.06 -29.56 3.69
N ALA A 89 -10.52 -30.54 4.42
CA ALA A 89 -10.98 -31.93 4.33
C ALA A 89 -12.42 -32.11 4.85
N ILE A 90 -12.88 -31.27 5.78
CA ILE A 90 -14.13 -31.46 6.55
C ILE A 90 -15.24 -30.50 6.11
N HIS A 91 -14.96 -29.21 5.96
CA HIS A 91 -15.99 -28.17 6.08
C HIS A 91 -17.13 -28.23 5.03
N ALA A 92 -16.83 -28.66 3.80
CA ALA A 92 -17.81 -28.73 2.72
C ALA A 92 -18.95 -29.72 3.03
N ASN A 93 -18.66 -30.80 3.76
CA ASN A 93 -19.66 -31.77 4.20
C ASN A 93 -20.66 -31.17 5.21
N VAL A 94 -20.30 -30.06 5.87
CA VAL A 94 -21.12 -29.38 6.91
C VAL A 94 -21.87 -28.18 6.36
N TYR A 95 -21.24 -27.33 5.53
CA TYR A 95 -21.88 -26.12 5.01
C TYR A 95 -22.61 -26.32 3.68
N ALA A 96 -22.08 -27.12 2.74
CA ALA A 96 -22.72 -27.33 1.44
C ALA A 96 -23.98 -28.21 1.56
N THR A 97 -24.09 -28.99 2.64
CA THR A 97 -25.28 -29.75 3.01
C THR A 97 -26.40 -28.89 3.61
N GLN A 98 -26.16 -27.66 4.08
CA GLN A 98 -27.21 -26.83 4.70
C GLN A 98 -28.36 -26.45 3.74
N PRO A 99 -28.12 -26.08 2.46
CA PRO A 99 -29.20 -25.92 1.49
C PRO A 99 -29.94 -27.24 1.21
N LEU A 100 -29.22 -28.36 1.07
CA LEU A 100 -29.83 -29.66 0.81
C LEU A 100 -30.74 -30.08 1.97
N ALA A 101 -30.23 -30.03 3.21
CA ALA A 101 -30.96 -30.35 4.44
C ALA A 101 -32.20 -29.46 4.70
N LYS A 102 -32.35 -28.34 3.99
CA LYS A 102 -33.47 -27.40 4.13
C LYS A 102 -34.45 -27.38 2.96
N PHE A 103 -33.99 -27.73 1.74
CA PHE A 103 -34.77 -27.56 0.51
C PHE A 103 -34.79 -28.81 -0.40
N GLY A 104 -34.10 -29.88 -0.01
CA GLY A 104 -34.13 -31.15 -0.73
C GLY A 104 -35.40 -31.96 -0.48
N THR A 105 -35.68 -32.93 -1.36
CA THR A 105 -36.81 -33.87 -1.21
C THR A 105 -36.49 -34.96 -0.18
N GLU A 106 -37.51 -35.67 0.32
CA GLU A 106 -37.30 -36.74 1.30
C GLU A 106 -36.37 -37.85 0.77
N GLU A 107 -36.45 -38.16 -0.52
CA GLU A 107 -35.57 -39.14 -1.20
C GLU A 107 -34.12 -38.63 -1.26
N GLN A 108 -33.91 -37.37 -1.67
CA GLN A 108 -32.58 -36.76 -1.69
C GLN A 108 -31.92 -36.76 -0.31
N LEU A 109 -32.70 -36.46 0.74
CA LEU A 109 -32.24 -36.43 2.12
C LEU A 109 -31.90 -37.81 2.64
N ALA A 110 -32.80 -38.79 2.44
CA ALA A 110 -32.62 -40.17 2.90
C ALA A 110 -31.45 -40.88 2.19
N GLU A 111 -31.22 -40.60 0.91
CA GLU A 111 -30.05 -41.10 0.19
C GLU A 111 -28.77 -40.37 0.63
N THR A 112 -28.74 -39.05 0.52
CA THR A 112 -27.47 -38.31 0.49
C THR A 112 -26.91 -38.05 1.88
N ILE A 113 -27.74 -37.66 2.85
CA ILE A 113 -27.24 -37.18 4.14
C ILE A 113 -26.59 -38.29 4.98
N PRO A 114 -27.18 -39.49 5.18
CA PRO A 114 -26.53 -40.57 5.95
C PRO A 114 -25.21 -41.06 5.36
N ASN A 115 -25.09 -41.06 4.03
CA ASN A 115 -23.85 -41.44 3.33
C ASN A 115 -22.74 -40.38 3.51
N ILE A 116 -23.08 -39.09 3.68
CA ILE A 116 -22.11 -38.04 4.03
C ILE A 116 -21.72 -38.12 5.50
N ILE A 117 -22.69 -38.28 6.42
CA ILE A 117 -22.40 -38.31 7.87
C ILE A 117 -21.49 -39.48 8.24
N SER A 118 -21.72 -40.65 7.64
CA SER A 118 -20.84 -41.83 7.79
C SER A 118 -19.49 -41.69 7.08
N GLY A 119 -19.25 -40.62 6.32
CA GLY A 119 -18.02 -40.36 5.57
C GLY A 119 -17.79 -41.27 4.36
N LYS A 120 -18.78 -42.11 4.00
CA LYS A 120 -18.76 -42.97 2.80
C LYS A 120 -18.78 -42.12 1.52
N TRP A 121 -19.50 -41.01 1.53
CA TRP A 121 -19.49 -39.97 0.50
C TRP A 121 -18.89 -38.69 1.06
N ARG A 122 -18.23 -37.91 0.18
CA ARG A 122 -17.83 -36.52 0.46
C ARG A 122 -18.55 -35.56 -0.48
N THR A 123 -18.67 -34.30 -0.07
CA THR A 123 -19.34 -33.24 -0.85
C THR A 123 -18.37 -32.14 -1.26
N CYS A 124 -18.54 -31.58 -2.46
CA CYS A 124 -17.91 -30.32 -2.87
C CYS A 124 -18.94 -29.31 -3.40
N PHE A 125 -18.55 -28.03 -3.51
CA PHE A 125 -19.46 -26.90 -3.73
C PHE A 125 -19.17 -26.19 -5.07
N GLY A 126 -19.96 -26.49 -6.10
CA GLY A 126 -19.76 -26.05 -7.49
C GLY A 126 -20.35 -24.66 -7.77
N VAL A 127 -19.69 -23.59 -7.34
CA VAL A 127 -20.20 -22.21 -7.49
C VAL A 127 -19.36 -21.38 -8.46
N THR A 128 -18.10 -21.13 -8.08
CA THR A 128 -17.17 -20.21 -8.73
C THR A 128 -16.80 -20.61 -10.16
N GLU A 129 -16.72 -19.63 -11.06
CA GLU A 129 -16.30 -19.79 -12.46
C GLU A 129 -15.15 -18.83 -12.79
N PRO A 130 -14.32 -19.09 -13.83
CA PRO A 130 -13.19 -18.22 -14.18
C PRO A 130 -13.55 -16.74 -14.36
N ASN A 131 -14.75 -16.47 -14.90
CA ASN A 131 -15.28 -15.11 -15.12
C ASN A 131 -16.32 -14.68 -14.06
N ALA A 132 -16.67 -15.54 -13.11
CA ALA A 132 -17.73 -15.30 -12.11
C ALA A 132 -17.36 -15.87 -10.72
N GLY A 133 -16.44 -15.17 -10.04
CA GLY A 133 -16.18 -15.33 -8.61
C GLY A 133 -17.10 -14.41 -7.78
N LEU A 134 -16.60 -13.22 -7.43
CA LEU A 134 -17.34 -12.21 -6.65
C LEU A 134 -18.67 -11.79 -7.31
N ASN A 135 -18.74 -11.81 -8.64
CA ASN A 135 -19.96 -11.53 -9.41
C ASN A 135 -20.75 -12.82 -9.69
N THR A 136 -21.10 -13.58 -8.64
CA THR A 136 -21.73 -14.91 -8.77
C THR A 136 -23.04 -14.89 -9.56
N LEU A 137 -23.77 -13.76 -9.54
CA LEU A 137 -25.01 -13.57 -10.31
C LEU A 137 -24.80 -13.55 -11.83
N ALA A 138 -23.56 -13.32 -12.28
CA ALA A 138 -23.17 -13.34 -13.70
C ALA A 138 -22.71 -14.71 -14.20
N LEU A 139 -22.79 -15.78 -13.41
CA LEU A 139 -22.35 -17.12 -13.80
C LEU A 139 -23.01 -17.61 -15.10
N SER A 140 -22.25 -18.36 -15.90
CA SER A 140 -22.59 -18.79 -17.26
C SER A 140 -22.72 -20.29 -17.44
N THR A 141 -22.35 -21.14 -16.47
CA THR A 141 -22.67 -22.58 -16.54
C THR A 141 -24.18 -22.77 -16.62
N THR A 142 -24.67 -23.40 -17.68
CA THR A 142 -26.09 -23.65 -17.91
C THR A 142 -26.50 -25.05 -17.43
N ALA A 143 -27.80 -25.21 -17.17
CA ALA A 143 -28.46 -26.50 -17.02
C ALA A 143 -29.72 -26.48 -17.92
N GLN A 144 -29.58 -26.98 -19.14
CA GLN A 144 -30.68 -27.00 -20.12
C GLN A 144 -31.60 -28.18 -19.86
N LYS A 145 -32.91 -27.93 -19.76
CA LYS A 145 -33.91 -28.97 -19.48
C LYS A 145 -34.04 -29.97 -20.65
N THR A 146 -34.04 -31.26 -20.34
CA THR A 146 -34.20 -32.37 -21.28
C THR A 146 -35.53 -33.09 -21.03
N SER A 147 -35.78 -34.23 -21.68
CA SER A 147 -36.94 -35.10 -21.42
C SER A 147 -36.96 -35.66 -20.00
N ASP A 148 -35.78 -36.03 -19.47
CA ASP A 148 -35.65 -36.83 -18.25
C ASP A 148 -34.96 -36.06 -17.09
N GLY A 149 -34.38 -34.89 -17.39
CA GLY A 149 -33.70 -34.05 -16.42
C GLY A 149 -33.12 -32.76 -17.01
N TYR A 150 -31.80 -32.59 -16.86
CA TYR A 150 -31.07 -31.43 -17.38
C TYR A 150 -29.71 -31.87 -17.93
N SER A 151 -29.23 -31.19 -18.97
CA SER A 151 -27.86 -31.31 -19.48
C SER A 151 -27.06 -30.08 -19.07
N ILE A 152 -25.90 -30.27 -18.42
CA ILE A 152 -25.07 -29.19 -17.87
C ILE A 152 -23.90 -28.91 -18.80
N THR A 153 -23.69 -27.63 -19.13
CA THR A 153 -22.54 -27.18 -19.92
C THR A 153 -21.90 -25.92 -19.31
N GLY A 154 -20.59 -25.93 -19.10
CA GLY A 154 -19.84 -24.81 -18.52
C GLY A 154 -18.56 -25.22 -17.79
N GLN A 155 -18.00 -24.30 -17.01
CA GLN A 155 -16.77 -24.52 -16.25
C GLN A 155 -16.89 -23.91 -14.84
N LYS A 156 -16.55 -24.73 -13.83
CA LYS A 156 -16.29 -24.28 -12.46
C LYS A 156 -14.78 -24.31 -12.16
N ILE A 157 -14.33 -23.50 -11.21
CA ILE A 157 -12.92 -23.37 -10.81
C ILE A 157 -12.77 -23.19 -9.30
N TRP A 158 -11.61 -23.57 -8.75
CA TRP A 158 -11.31 -23.59 -7.30
C TRP A 158 -12.16 -24.57 -6.49
N ILE A 159 -12.68 -25.63 -7.12
CA ILE A 159 -13.55 -26.61 -6.46
C ILE A 159 -12.72 -27.54 -5.60
N THR A 160 -12.77 -27.31 -4.28
CA THR A 160 -12.06 -28.10 -3.26
C THR A 160 -12.65 -29.51 -3.16
N CYS A 161 -11.82 -30.52 -2.89
CA CYS A 161 -12.22 -31.94 -2.73
C CYS A 161 -12.87 -32.63 -3.96
N ALA A 162 -12.94 -32.01 -5.15
CA ALA A 162 -13.63 -32.63 -6.29
C ALA A 162 -13.01 -33.97 -6.76
N GLN A 163 -11.72 -34.23 -6.49
CA GLN A 163 -11.08 -35.52 -6.81
C GLN A 163 -11.57 -36.66 -5.90
N VAL A 164 -12.15 -36.34 -4.74
CA VAL A 164 -12.58 -37.31 -3.71
C VAL A 164 -14.07 -37.19 -3.33
N ALA A 165 -14.77 -36.18 -3.83
CA ALA A 165 -16.20 -35.99 -3.64
C ALA A 165 -17.04 -36.97 -4.49
N SER A 166 -18.17 -37.40 -3.92
CA SER A 166 -19.16 -38.26 -4.57
C SER A 166 -20.34 -37.44 -5.09
N LYS A 167 -20.78 -36.45 -4.31
CA LYS A 167 -21.83 -35.50 -4.69
C LYS A 167 -21.24 -34.08 -4.82
N MET A 168 -21.72 -33.30 -5.79
CA MET A 168 -21.49 -31.86 -5.87
C MET A 168 -22.80 -31.10 -5.67
N ILE A 169 -22.76 -30.08 -4.82
CA ILE A 169 -23.82 -29.08 -4.72
C ILE A 169 -23.50 -27.96 -5.72
N LEU A 170 -24.11 -28.02 -6.90
CA LEU A 170 -23.82 -27.20 -8.09
C LEU A 170 -24.80 -26.04 -8.22
N LEU A 171 -24.31 -24.83 -8.50
CA LEU A 171 -25.14 -23.68 -8.90
C LEU A 171 -24.98 -23.43 -10.42
N ALA A 172 -26.06 -23.61 -11.16
CA ALA A 172 -26.11 -23.45 -12.62
C ALA A 172 -27.33 -22.63 -13.07
N ARG A 173 -27.33 -22.14 -14.31
CA ARG A 173 -28.38 -21.28 -14.87
C ARG A 173 -29.38 -22.10 -15.69
N THR A 174 -30.65 -22.15 -15.26
CA THR A 174 -31.74 -22.74 -16.05
C THR A 174 -32.52 -21.69 -16.86
N THR A 175 -32.50 -20.41 -16.46
CA THR A 175 -33.11 -19.31 -17.22
C THR A 175 -32.05 -18.26 -17.61
N PRO A 176 -31.95 -17.87 -18.89
CA PRO A 176 -31.04 -16.81 -19.35
C PRO A 176 -31.20 -15.50 -18.57
N ARG A 177 -30.09 -14.80 -18.34
CA ARG A 177 -30.01 -13.65 -17.40
C ARG A 177 -30.80 -12.42 -17.90
N ASP A 178 -30.97 -12.31 -19.19
CA ASP A 178 -31.78 -11.33 -19.94
C ASP A 178 -33.29 -11.63 -19.88
N GLN A 179 -33.69 -12.85 -19.52
CA GLN A 179 -35.08 -13.31 -19.47
C GLN A 179 -35.68 -13.28 -18.05
N VAL A 180 -34.93 -12.79 -17.06
CA VAL A 180 -35.36 -12.70 -15.64
C VAL A 180 -35.42 -11.26 -15.14
N LYS A 181 -36.28 -10.98 -14.16
CA LYS A 181 -36.49 -9.61 -13.65
C LYS A 181 -35.39 -9.16 -12.70
N LYS A 182 -34.72 -10.10 -12.02
CA LYS A 182 -33.59 -9.84 -11.13
C LYS A 182 -32.44 -10.79 -11.46
N PRO A 183 -31.16 -10.36 -11.44
CA PRO A 183 -30.01 -11.25 -11.71
C PRO A 183 -29.83 -12.43 -10.74
N SER A 184 -30.58 -12.45 -9.63
CA SER A 184 -30.66 -13.55 -8.65
C SER A 184 -31.76 -14.58 -8.93
N GLU A 185 -32.56 -14.37 -9.97
CA GLU A 185 -33.53 -15.34 -10.52
C GLU A 185 -32.88 -16.12 -11.68
N GLY A 186 -33.48 -17.25 -12.08
CA GLY A 186 -32.98 -18.08 -13.20
C GLY A 186 -31.73 -18.93 -12.90
N LEU A 187 -31.22 -18.84 -11.67
CA LEU A 187 -30.20 -19.74 -11.13
C LEU A 187 -30.87 -20.86 -10.33
N SER A 188 -30.42 -22.09 -10.53
CA SER A 188 -30.93 -23.31 -9.89
C SER A 188 -29.80 -24.03 -9.16
N LEU A 189 -30.14 -24.70 -8.06
CA LEU A 189 -29.19 -25.44 -7.22
C LEU A 189 -29.46 -26.94 -7.39
N PHE A 190 -28.40 -27.73 -7.57
CA PHE A 190 -28.49 -29.16 -7.84
C PHE A 190 -27.60 -29.97 -6.90
N CYS A 191 -28.05 -31.16 -6.50
CA CYS A 191 -27.22 -32.19 -5.86
C CYS A 191 -26.90 -33.26 -6.92
N ILE A 192 -25.77 -33.11 -7.60
CA ILE A 192 -25.36 -34.00 -8.70
C ILE A 192 -24.35 -35.05 -8.22
N ASP A 193 -24.34 -36.21 -8.85
CA ASP A 193 -23.24 -37.17 -8.73
C ASP A 193 -22.02 -36.71 -9.56
N LEU A 194 -20.82 -36.95 -9.01
CA LEU A 194 -19.55 -36.83 -9.73
C LEU A 194 -19.08 -38.21 -10.21
N ASP A 195 -19.81 -38.74 -11.17
CA ASP A 195 -19.44 -39.95 -11.90
C ASP A 195 -18.31 -39.61 -12.89
N ARG A 196 -17.13 -40.23 -12.68
CA ARG A 196 -15.91 -39.96 -13.45
C ARG A 196 -15.79 -40.85 -14.69
N ASP A 197 -16.59 -41.91 -14.78
CA ASP A 197 -16.65 -42.80 -15.93
C ASP A 197 -17.74 -42.34 -16.94
N ARG A 198 -18.61 -41.40 -16.52
CA ARG A 198 -19.66 -40.81 -17.33
C ARG A 198 -19.13 -39.71 -18.27
N PRO A 199 -19.45 -39.76 -19.59
CA PRO A 199 -19.09 -38.70 -20.54
C PRO A 199 -19.61 -37.32 -20.11
N GLY A 200 -18.87 -36.27 -20.50
CA GLY A 200 -19.23 -34.88 -20.26
C GLY A 200 -18.69 -34.25 -18.97
N LEU A 201 -17.97 -35.00 -18.13
CA LEU A 201 -17.32 -34.47 -16.92
C LEU A 201 -15.78 -34.58 -17.00
N GLU A 202 -15.06 -33.47 -16.77
CA GLU A 202 -13.59 -33.48 -16.62
C GLU A 202 -13.15 -32.74 -15.33
N LEU A 203 -12.21 -33.34 -14.57
CA LEU A 203 -11.70 -32.81 -13.30
C LEU A 203 -10.19 -32.56 -13.35
N ARG A 204 -9.75 -31.30 -13.49
CA ARG A 204 -8.31 -30.95 -13.53
C ARG A 204 -7.84 -30.37 -12.19
N ARG A 205 -6.83 -31.00 -11.57
CA ARG A 205 -6.26 -30.54 -10.28
C ARG A 205 -5.36 -29.32 -10.45
N ILE A 206 -5.69 -28.25 -9.74
CA ILE A 206 -4.92 -27.00 -9.66
C ILE A 206 -3.84 -27.14 -8.57
N LYS A 207 -2.58 -26.82 -8.89
CA LYS A 207 -1.51 -26.73 -7.89
C LYS A 207 -1.62 -25.42 -7.09
N LYS A 208 -1.50 -25.53 -5.76
CA LYS A 208 -1.66 -24.41 -4.81
C LYS A 208 -0.34 -24.07 -4.11
N MET A 209 -0.20 -22.83 -3.65
CA MET A 209 0.92 -22.38 -2.81
C MET A 209 0.95 -23.09 -1.44
N GLY A 210 -0.23 -23.29 -0.84
CA GLY A 210 -0.41 -23.96 0.44
C GLY A 210 -1.77 -24.67 0.52
N GLY A 211 -1.99 -25.46 1.57
CA GLY A 211 -3.15 -26.36 1.65
C GLY A 211 -3.09 -27.43 0.55
N ARG A 212 -1.90 -27.96 0.28
CA ARG A 212 -1.63 -28.81 -0.90
C ARG A 212 -2.11 -30.25 -0.71
N ALA A 213 -2.25 -30.70 0.54
CA ALA A 213 -2.83 -31.99 0.91
C ALA A 213 -4.19 -32.21 0.24
N VAL A 214 -5.14 -31.31 0.50
CA VAL A 214 -6.47 -31.31 -0.13
C VAL A 214 -6.38 -30.77 -1.55
N ASP A 215 -7.11 -31.36 -2.49
CA ASP A 215 -7.18 -30.90 -3.88
C ASP A 215 -8.07 -29.65 -4.05
N ALA A 216 -7.83 -28.92 -5.14
CA ALA A 216 -8.73 -27.88 -5.65
C ALA A 216 -8.68 -27.95 -7.18
N ASN A 217 -9.79 -27.72 -7.88
CA ASN A 217 -9.94 -28.18 -9.25
C ASN A 217 -10.62 -27.15 -10.16
N GLU A 218 -10.30 -27.24 -11.45
CA GLU A 218 -11.22 -26.92 -12.52
C GLU A 218 -12.16 -28.11 -12.74
N VAL A 219 -13.44 -27.85 -12.99
CA VAL A 219 -14.46 -28.85 -13.32
C VAL A 219 -15.15 -28.39 -14.59
N PHE A 220 -15.00 -29.17 -15.66
CA PHE A 220 -15.62 -28.89 -16.95
C PHE A 220 -16.85 -29.78 -17.11
N PHE A 221 -17.93 -29.19 -17.59
CA PHE A 221 -19.16 -29.87 -17.98
C PHE A 221 -19.39 -29.62 -19.47
N ASP A 222 -19.53 -30.69 -20.25
CA ASP A 222 -19.87 -30.67 -21.67
C ASP A 222 -21.07 -31.60 -21.89
N ASN A 223 -22.27 -31.01 -21.90
CA ASN A 223 -23.54 -31.73 -22.02
C ASN A 223 -23.68 -32.89 -21.01
N TYR A 224 -23.29 -32.63 -19.75
CA TYR A 224 -23.32 -33.60 -18.67
C TYR A 224 -24.75 -33.79 -18.14
N ASP A 225 -25.39 -34.89 -18.54
CA ASP A 225 -26.78 -35.18 -18.19
C ASP A 225 -26.97 -35.57 -16.72
N ILE A 226 -27.93 -34.93 -16.05
CA ILE A 226 -28.35 -35.22 -14.68
C ILE A 226 -29.87 -35.47 -14.65
N PRO A 227 -30.38 -36.34 -13.75
CA PRO A 227 -31.81 -36.59 -13.63
C PRO A 227 -32.55 -35.36 -13.09
N SER A 228 -33.83 -35.24 -13.40
CA SER A 228 -34.71 -34.20 -12.84
C SER A 228 -34.72 -34.18 -11.30
N SER A 229 -34.56 -35.34 -10.67
CA SER A 229 -34.43 -35.53 -9.22
C SER A 229 -33.14 -34.98 -8.61
N ALA A 230 -32.19 -34.45 -9.40
CA ALA A 230 -31.01 -33.75 -8.87
C ALA A 230 -31.30 -32.27 -8.51
N LEU A 231 -32.43 -31.69 -8.91
CA LEU A 231 -32.80 -30.31 -8.55
C LEU A 231 -33.12 -30.19 -7.05
N ILE A 232 -32.50 -29.24 -6.36
CA ILE A 232 -32.81 -28.91 -4.96
C ILE A 232 -33.85 -27.79 -4.96
N GLY A 233 -35.04 -28.05 -4.42
CA GLY A 233 -36.11 -27.07 -4.29
C GLY A 233 -36.69 -26.55 -5.61
N GLU A 234 -37.04 -25.27 -5.65
CA GLU A 234 -37.72 -24.63 -6.78
C GLU A 234 -36.73 -24.13 -7.85
N GLU A 235 -37.03 -24.44 -9.12
CA GLU A 235 -36.22 -24.01 -10.26
C GLU A 235 -36.13 -22.46 -10.35
N GLY A 236 -34.96 -21.93 -10.68
CA GLY A 236 -34.72 -20.48 -10.76
C GLY A 236 -34.62 -19.75 -9.42
N ARG A 237 -34.66 -20.48 -8.28
CA ARG A 237 -34.55 -19.91 -6.91
C ARG A 237 -33.24 -20.24 -6.19
N GLY A 238 -32.32 -20.95 -6.86
CA GLY A 238 -31.07 -21.48 -6.33
C GLY A 238 -30.20 -20.45 -5.60
N PHE A 239 -30.15 -19.20 -6.08
CA PHE A 239 -29.39 -18.15 -5.38
C PHE A 239 -29.96 -17.79 -3.99
N LYS A 240 -31.27 -17.91 -3.77
CA LYS A 240 -31.85 -17.72 -2.42
C LYS A 240 -31.52 -18.92 -1.52
N MET A 241 -31.54 -20.13 -2.07
CA MET A 241 -31.30 -21.37 -1.32
C MET A 241 -29.82 -21.52 -0.92
N ILE A 242 -28.89 -21.21 -1.83
CA ILE A 242 -27.44 -21.36 -1.60
C ILE A 242 -26.90 -20.44 -0.50
N LEU A 243 -27.54 -19.30 -0.25
CA LEU A 243 -27.15 -18.36 0.81
C LEU A 243 -27.21 -19.00 2.22
N HIS A 244 -28.01 -20.03 2.44
CA HIS A 244 -27.96 -20.80 3.70
C HIS A 244 -26.63 -21.53 3.87
N GLY A 245 -26.08 -22.10 2.78
CA GLY A 245 -24.74 -22.69 2.77
C GLY A 245 -23.65 -21.63 2.90
N MET A 246 -23.71 -20.54 2.12
CA MET A 246 -22.68 -19.49 2.15
C MET A 246 -22.62 -18.71 3.48
N ASN A 247 -23.74 -18.55 4.19
CA ASN A 247 -23.73 -17.92 5.51
C ASN A 247 -23.21 -18.88 6.60
N ALA A 248 -23.47 -20.18 6.50
CA ALA A 248 -22.83 -21.19 7.34
C ALA A 248 -21.32 -21.25 7.08
N GLU A 249 -20.91 -21.34 5.81
CA GLU A 249 -19.52 -21.31 5.33
C GLU A 249 -18.75 -20.12 5.93
N ARG A 250 -19.30 -18.90 5.85
CA ARG A 250 -18.71 -17.70 6.46
C ARG A 250 -18.44 -17.86 7.97
N CYS A 251 -19.36 -18.47 8.70
CA CYS A 251 -19.21 -18.71 10.15
C CYS A 251 -18.17 -19.80 10.45
N LEU A 252 -18.11 -20.87 9.64
CA LEU A 252 -17.09 -21.92 9.76
C LEU A 252 -15.70 -21.36 9.44
N LEU A 253 -15.53 -20.70 8.29
CA LEU A 253 -14.27 -20.07 7.85
C LEU A 253 -13.75 -19.02 8.84
N ALA A 254 -14.64 -18.32 9.56
CA ALA A 254 -14.24 -17.41 10.63
C ALA A 254 -13.65 -18.16 11.84
N GLY A 255 -14.24 -19.29 12.24
CA GLY A 255 -13.67 -20.21 13.23
C GLY A 255 -12.33 -20.79 12.78
N GLU A 256 -12.24 -21.27 11.54
CA GLU A 256 -11.00 -21.79 10.94
C GLU A 256 -9.86 -20.77 11.02
N ALA A 257 -10.14 -19.52 10.66
CA ALA A 257 -9.18 -18.41 10.75
C ALA A 257 -8.76 -18.14 12.20
N LEU A 258 -9.70 -18.05 13.15
CA LEU A 258 -9.39 -17.87 14.57
C LEU A 258 -8.43 -18.94 15.09
N GLY A 259 -8.73 -20.22 14.86
CA GLY A 259 -7.90 -21.33 15.34
C GLY A 259 -6.50 -21.32 14.73
N LEU A 260 -6.38 -21.01 13.43
CA LEU A 260 -5.08 -20.82 12.77
C LEU A 260 -4.29 -19.67 13.40
N GLY A 261 -4.95 -18.55 13.71
CA GLY A 261 -4.35 -17.40 14.39
C GLY A 261 -3.87 -17.74 15.80
N TYR A 262 -4.68 -18.43 16.61
CA TYR A 262 -4.27 -18.87 17.95
C TYR A 262 -3.13 -19.90 17.90
N ALA A 263 -3.12 -20.81 16.93
CA ALA A 263 -2.01 -21.76 16.73
C ALA A 263 -0.70 -21.06 16.35
N ALA A 264 -0.75 -20.11 15.41
CA ALA A 264 0.40 -19.33 14.98
C ALA A 264 0.97 -18.48 16.15
N LEU A 265 0.09 -17.79 16.86
CA LEU A 265 0.44 -16.97 18.03
C LEU A 265 1.00 -17.81 19.18
N SER A 266 0.44 -19.00 19.45
CA SER A 266 0.93 -19.92 20.48
C SER A 266 2.36 -20.42 20.17
N LYS A 267 2.62 -20.79 18.91
CA LYS A 267 3.97 -21.15 18.44
C LYS A 267 4.93 -19.97 18.57
N ALA A 268 4.53 -18.78 18.13
CA ALA A 268 5.34 -17.56 18.24
C ALA A 268 5.68 -17.17 19.68
N ALA A 269 4.70 -17.21 20.59
CA ALA A 269 4.91 -16.90 22.00
C ALA A 269 5.79 -17.94 22.71
N SER A 270 5.73 -19.22 22.29
CA SER A 270 6.62 -20.27 22.80
C SER A 270 8.05 -20.07 22.32
N TYR A 271 8.25 -19.90 21.01
CA TYR A 271 9.56 -19.57 20.44
C TYR A 271 10.14 -18.28 21.04
N ALA A 272 9.31 -17.26 21.32
CA ALA A 272 9.77 -16.02 21.94
C ALA A 272 10.21 -16.16 23.41
N ARG A 273 9.70 -17.16 24.15
CA ARG A 273 10.15 -17.51 25.51
C ARG A 273 11.45 -18.31 25.50
N GLU A 274 11.64 -19.16 24.50
CA GLU A 274 12.77 -20.10 24.41
C GLU A 274 13.99 -19.51 23.67
N ARG A 275 13.77 -18.72 22.62
CA ARG A 275 14.84 -18.21 21.76
C ARG A 275 15.58 -17.06 22.44
N VAL A 276 16.83 -17.31 22.81
CA VAL A 276 17.76 -16.28 23.31
C VAL A 276 18.48 -15.56 22.16
N VAL A 277 18.51 -14.23 22.18
CA VAL A 277 19.36 -13.37 21.35
C VAL A 277 19.71 -12.13 22.18
N PHE A 278 20.98 -11.70 22.17
CA PHE A 278 21.52 -10.71 23.13
C PHE A 278 21.26 -11.12 24.59
N GLU A 279 21.70 -12.34 24.93
CA GLU A 279 21.76 -12.90 26.29
C GLU A 279 20.44 -13.08 27.05
N ARG A 280 19.29 -12.71 26.45
CA ARG A 280 17.95 -12.92 27.02
C ARG A 280 16.92 -13.47 26.00
N PRO A 281 15.81 -14.08 26.45
CA PRO A 281 14.70 -14.46 25.59
C PRO A 281 14.16 -13.28 24.76
N ILE A 282 13.92 -13.48 23.46
CA ILE A 282 13.48 -12.40 22.57
C ILE A 282 12.12 -11.81 22.95
N GLY A 283 11.27 -12.56 23.65
CA GLY A 283 9.99 -12.10 24.20
C GLY A 283 10.12 -11.03 25.29
N MET A 284 11.31 -10.82 25.87
CA MET A 284 11.58 -9.67 26.74
C MET A 284 11.75 -8.35 25.97
N ASN A 285 11.86 -8.39 24.65
CA ASN A 285 11.98 -7.21 23.81
C ASN A 285 10.58 -6.71 23.40
N GLN A 286 10.25 -5.45 23.71
CA GLN A 286 8.96 -4.85 23.39
C GLN A 286 8.60 -4.91 21.89
N GLY A 287 9.60 -4.85 20.99
CA GLY A 287 9.42 -5.03 19.55
C GLY A 287 8.98 -6.43 19.10
N VAL A 288 9.02 -7.43 19.99
CA VAL A 288 8.44 -8.77 19.79
C VAL A 288 7.16 -8.93 20.63
N ALA A 289 7.19 -8.49 21.89
CA ALA A 289 6.05 -8.63 22.81
C ALA A 289 4.80 -7.84 22.37
N HIS A 290 4.95 -6.55 22.01
CA HIS A 290 3.81 -5.71 21.68
C HIS A 290 3.09 -6.14 20.40
N PRO A 291 3.76 -6.51 19.29
CA PRO A 291 3.08 -7.04 18.10
C PRO A 291 2.32 -8.35 18.33
N LEU A 292 2.83 -9.23 19.21
CA LEU A 292 2.13 -10.48 19.56
C LEU A 292 0.90 -10.20 20.46
N ALA A 293 0.99 -9.20 21.35
CA ALA A 293 -0.16 -8.75 22.15
C ALA A 293 -1.25 -8.06 21.29
N ASP A 294 -0.87 -7.22 20.33
CA ASP A 294 -1.76 -6.61 19.33
C ASP A 294 -2.50 -7.68 18.52
N ALA A 295 -1.79 -8.70 18.04
CA ALA A 295 -2.38 -9.85 17.36
C ALA A 295 -3.37 -10.62 18.26
N TYR A 296 -3.05 -10.80 19.55
CA TYR A 296 -3.95 -11.46 20.50
C TYR A 296 -5.27 -10.71 20.68
N VAL A 297 -5.21 -9.39 20.94
CA VAL A 297 -6.40 -8.56 21.14
C VAL A 297 -7.30 -8.57 19.90
N LYS A 298 -6.72 -8.58 18.69
CA LYS A 298 -7.45 -8.70 17.43
C LYS A 298 -8.17 -10.05 17.29
N LEU A 299 -7.53 -11.16 17.68
CA LEU A 299 -8.15 -12.49 17.67
C LEU A 299 -9.30 -12.60 18.70
N GLU A 300 -9.13 -12.04 19.89
CA GLU A 300 -10.18 -12.05 20.93
C GLU A 300 -11.37 -11.13 20.56
N ALA A 301 -11.12 -10.01 19.86
CA ALA A 301 -12.19 -9.20 19.27
C ALA A 301 -12.93 -9.96 18.14
N ALA A 302 -12.18 -10.63 17.26
CA ALA A 302 -12.74 -11.45 16.18
C ALA A 302 -13.51 -12.69 16.70
N LYS A 303 -13.14 -13.23 17.87
CA LYS A 303 -13.88 -14.28 18.60
C LYS A 303 -15.32 -13.84 18.88
N LEU A 304 -15.49 -12.64 19.44
CA LEU A 304 -16.82 -12.11 19.78
C LEU A 304 -17.70 -11.96 18.54
N ALA A 305 -17.18 -11.39 17.46
CA ALA A 305 -17.90 -11.24 16.18
C ALA A 305 -18.27 -12.61 15.56
N THR A 306 -17.34 -13.57 15.58
CA THR A 306 -17.53 -14.91 14.99
C THR A 306 -18.64 -15.69 15.68
N TYR A 307 -18.60 -15.79 17.00
CA TYR A 307 -19.61 -16.55 17.74
C TYR A 307 -20.93 -15.76 17.91
N HIS A 308 -20.93 -14.43 17.78
CA HIS A 308 -22.18 -13.69 17.58
C HIS A 308 -22.85 -14.09 16.25
N ALA A 309 -22.11 -14.08 15.13
CA ALA A 309 -22.66 -14.44 13.82
C ALA A 309 -23.18 -15.89 13.76
N ALA A 310 -22.43 -16.84 14.34
CA ALA A 310 -22.83 -18.25 14.36
C ALA A 310 -24.10 -18.49 15.21
N ARG A 311 -24.19 -17.88 16.40
CA ARG A 311 -25.41 -17.92 17.22
C ARG A 311 -26.60 -17.28 16.51
N LEU A 312 -26.41 -16.13 15.84
CA LEU A 312 -27.47 -15.44 15.11
C LEU A 312 -27.97 -16.28 13.91
N TYR A 313 -27.08 -17.03 13.23
CA TYR A 313 -27.46 -17.98 12.18
C TYR A 313 -28.39 -19.07 12.72
N ASP A 314 -28.03 -19.73 13.82
CA ASP A 314 -28.85 -20.80 14.38
C ASP A 314 -30.16 -20.28 15.00
N GLN A 315 -30.14 -19.13 15.68
CA GLN A 315 -31.36 -18.45 16.14
C GLN A 315 -32.33 -18.18 14.98
N SER A 316 -31.82 -17.80 13.80
CA SER A 316 -32.66 -17.54 12.61
C SER A 316 -33.36 -18.77 12.00
N LYS A 317 -33.10 -19.97 12.53
CA LYS A 317 -33.86 -21.19 12.20
C LYS A 317 -35.18 -21.29 12.97
N HIS A 318 -35.29 -20.60 14.11
CA HIS A 318 -36.39 -20.76 15.07
C HIS A 318 -37.08 -19.44 15.44
N ASP A 319 -36.35 -18.32 15.46
CA ASP A 319 -36.91 -16.99 15.69
C ASP A 319 -37.18 -16.26 14.36
N GLY A 320 -38.46 -16.09 14.04
CA GLY A 320 -38.93 -15.37 12.85
C GLY A 320 -38.63 -13.87 12.86
N ASN A 321 -38.22 -13.28 13.99
CA ASN A 321 -37.79 -11.88 14.08
C ASN A 321 -36.37 -11.67 13.53
N VAL A 322 -35.53 -12.73 13.49
CA VAL A 322 -34.15 -12.65 13.00
C VAL A 322 -34.13 -12.64 11.47
N LYS A 323 -34.05 -11.43 10.92
CA LYS A 323 -34.00 -11.22 9.46
C LYS A 323 -32.71 -11.81 8.85
N GLN A 324 -32.84 -12.42 7.68
CA GLN A 324 -31.75 -13.12 6.99
C GLN A 324 -30.66 -12.20 6.42
N ASP A 325 -30.97 -10.91 6.20
CA ASP A 325 -29.99 -9.87 5.86
C ASP A 325 -29.07 -9.56 7.06
N ALA A 326 -29.61 -9.45 8.28
CA ALA A 326 -28.83 -9.29 9.50
C ALA A 326 -27.88 -10.47 9.76
N VAL A 327 -28.35 -11.71 9.54
CA VAL A 327 -27.48 -12.91 9.55
C VAL A 327 -26.36 -12.79 8.50
N GLY A 328 -26.71 -12.33 7.29
CA GLY A 328 -25.74 -12.08 6.22
C GLY A 328 -24.69 -11.03 6.58
N VAL A 329 -25.09 -9.90 7.18
CA VAL A 329 -24.17 -8.86 7.65
C VAL A 329 -23.23 -9.42 8.72
N ALA A 330 -23.77 -10.04 9.77
CA ALA A 330 -22.98 -10.61 10.86
C ALA A 330 -21.96 -11.64 10.35
N ALA A 331 -22.38 -12.56 9.47
CA ALA A 331 -21.50 -13.58 8.91
C ALA A 331 -20.38 -13.00 8.01
N ASN A 332 -20.66 -11.98 7.22
CA ASN A 332 -19.62 -11.30 6.42
C ASN A 332 -18.63 -10.53 7.32
N SER A 333 -19.13 -9.77 8.31
CA SER A 333 -18.28 -9.05 9.26
C SER A 333 -17.38 -10.00 10.06
N ALA A 334 -17.93 -11.11 10.56
CA ALA A 334 -17.18 -12.17 11.25
C ALA A 334 -16.06 -12.75 10.36
N LYS A 335 -16.39 -13.20 9.15
CA LYS A 335 -15.41 -13.77 8.21
C LYS A 335 -14.31 -12.78 7.84
N TYR A 336 -14.63 -11.49 7.72
CA TYR A 336 -13.64 -10.45 7.42
C TYR A 336 -12.70 -10.23 8.61
N VAL A 337 -13.22 -9.88 9.79
CA VAL A 337 -12.39 -9.55 10.95
C VAL A 337 -11.55 -10.74 11.45
N ALA A 338 -12.08 -11.96 11.37
CA ALA A 338 -11.33 -13.17 11.71
C ALA A 338 -10.17 -13.44 10.73
N ALA A 339 -10.37 -13.19 9.43
CA ALA A 339 -9.31 -13.35 8.44
C ALA A 339 -8.18 -12.33 8.62
N GLU A 340 -8.49 -11.05 8.85
CA GLU A 340 -7.50 -9.99 9.10
C GLU A 340 -6.73 -10.23 10.41
N ALA A 341 -7.42 -10.64 11.48
CA ALA A 341 -6.79 -10.98 12.76
C ALA A 341 -5.87 -12.22 12.64
N ALA A 342 -6.32 -13.26 11.94
CA ALA A 342 -5.54 -14.47 11.70
C ALA A 342 -4.32 -14.22 10.81
N PHE A 343 -4.47 -13.43 9.74
CA PHE A 343 -3.36 -13.02 8.89
C PHE A 343 -2.32 -12.22 9.68
N THR A 344 -2.77 -11.24 10.47
CA THR A 344 -1.89 -10.48 11.38
C THR A 344 -1.14 -11.41 12.33
N ALA A 345 -1.82 -12.36 12.99
CA ALA A 345 -1.20 -13.31 13.90
C ALA A 345 -0.19 -14.23 13.21
N CYS A 346 -0.47 -14.70 11.99
CA CYS A 346 0.46 -15.51 11.19
C CYS A 346 1.69 -14.71 10.74
N GLU A 347 1.51 -13.47 10.30
CA GLU A 347 2.61 -12.59 9.90
C GLU A 347 3.52 -12.26 11.10
N ARG A 348 2.95 -11.85 12.24
CA ARG A 348 3.72 -11.63 13.48
C ARG A 348 4.40 -12.90 13.96
N ALA A 349 3.80 -14.08 13.75
CA ALA A 349 4.42 -15.35 14.07
C ALA A 349 5.65 -15.63 13.21
N VAL A 350 5.58 -15.46 11.88
CA VAL A 350 6.74 -15.60 10.99
C VAL A 350 7.85 -14.62 11.37
N LEU A 351 7.50 -13.34 11.59
CA LEU A 351 8.46 -12.31 11.98
C LEU A 351 9.13 -12.60 13.34
N ALA A 352 8.39 -13.12 14.33
CA ALA A 352 8.95 -13.51 15.63
C ALA A 352 9.91 -14.71 15.55
N HIS A 353 9.77 -15.58 14.54
CA HIS A 353 10.75 -16.64 14.26
C HIS A 353 11.96 -16.15 13.44
N GLY A 354 11.85 -14.98 12.81
CA GLY A 354 12.88 -14.41 11.92
C GLY A 354 13.23 -15.38 10.80
N GLY A 355 14.52 -15.59 10.55
CA GLY A 355 15.02 -16.53 9.54
C GLY A 355 14.59 -18.00 9.75
N MET A 356 14.04 -18.39 10.92
CA MET A 356 13.47 -19.73 11.14
C MET A 356 11.99 -19.85 10.73
N GLY A 357 11.32 -18.73 10.45
CA GLY A 357 9.90 -18.69 10.03
C GLY A 357 9.68 -18.77 8.53
N TYR A 358 10.74 -18.60 7.72
CA TYR A 358 10.68 -18.60 6.25
C TYR A 358 10.92 -19.98 5.59
N PRO A 359 11.84 -20.85 6.08
CA PRO A 359 12.09 -22.13 5.45
C PRO A 359 10.89 -23.09 5.53
N ARG A 360 10.61 -23.79 4.43
CA ARG A 360 9.56 -24.84 4.34
C ARG A 360 9.76 -26.04 5.29
N ARG A 361 10.87 -26.05 6.05
CA ARG A 361 11.32 -27.13 6.93
C ARG A 361 12.09 -26.57 8.13
N SER A 362 11.37 -26.14 9.17
CA SER A 362 11.96 -25.77 10.47
C SER A 362 12.51 -27.01 11.17
N ARG A 363 13.74 -27.42 10.83
CA ARG A 363 14.49 -28.44 11.58
C ARG A 363 14.71 -27.89 12.99
N ARG A 364 14.36 -28.65 14.04
CA ARG A 364 14.91 -28.36 15.37
C ARG A 364 16.43 -28.50 15.24
N LEU A 365 17.16 -27.43 15.54
CA LEU A 365 18.57 -27.55 15.88
C LEU A 365 18.59 -28.18 17.27
N GLU A 366 19.23 -29.34 17.40
CA GLU A 366 19.53 -29.89 18.72
C GLU A 366 20.49 -28.93 19.45
N PRO A 367 20.38 -28.80 20.78
CA PRO A 367 21.29 -27.95 21.53
C PRO A 367 22.72 -28.48 21.35
N ALA A 368 23.66 -27.57 21.07
CA ALA A 368 25.07 -27.92 21.05
C ALA A 368 25.49 -28.51 22.42
N PRO A 369 26.37 -29.53 22.46
CA PRO A 369 26.83 -30.10 23.71
C PRO A 369 27.49 -29.02 24.59
N ALA A 370 27.29 -29.12 25.90
CA ALA A 370 27.86 -28.19 26.86
C ALA A 370 29.41 -28.23 26.80
N PRO A 371 30.10 -27.10 27.01
CA PRO A 371 31.56 -27.08 27.03
C PRO A 371 32.08 -27.94 28.18
N GLU A 372 32.96 -28.89 27.87
CA GLU A 372 33.56 -29.76 28.89
C GLU A 372 34.40 -28.95 29.87
N ALA A 373 34.26 -29.26 31.16
CA ALA A 373 35.00 -28.59 32.22
C ALA A 373 36.49 -28.99 32.19
N SER A 374 37.35 -28.05 32.57
CA SER A 374 38.81 -28.21 32.56
C SER A 374 39.29 -29.44 33.36
N VAL A 375 39.99 -30.35 32.69
CA VAL A 375 40.82 -31.40 33.32
C VAL A 375 42.29 -31.14 32.94
N SER A 376 43.19 -31.38 33.90
CA SER A 376 44.56 -30.87 33.87
C SER A 376 45.63 -31.94 33.54
N LEU A 377 46.79 -31.45 33.10
CA LEU A 377 48.11 -32.11 33.13
C LEU A 377 48.37 -33.29 32.18
N SER A 378 49.20 -33.03 31.17
CA SER A 378 50.03 -34.02 30.48
C SER A 378 51.08 -34.63 31.43
N PRO A 379 51.71 -35.77 31.08
CA PRO A 379 53.02 -35.63 30.41
C PRO A 379 53.34 -36.67 29.30
N ALA A 380 53.68 -36.12 28.12
CA ALA A 380 54.82 -36.44 27.24
C ALA A 380 55.27 -37.90 26.92
N ARG A 381 55.44 -38.13 25.60
CA ARG A 381 56.26 -39.16 24.90
C ARG A 381 55.71 -40.60 24.92
N THR A 382 55.99 -41.46 23.94
CA THR A 382 57.00 -41.42 22.85
C THR A 382 56.41 -41.48 21.42
N VAL A 383 57.24 -41.13 20.44
CA VAL A 383 57.03 -41.36 18.99
C VAL A 383 58.02 -42.46 18.56
N ASP A 384 57.62 -43.44 17.72
CA ASP A 384 58.31 -43.76 16.44
C ASP A 384 57.87 -45.06 15.70
N THR A 385 57.69 -44.92 14.37
CA THR A 385 57.97 -45.89 13.27
C THR A 385 57.17 -47.20 13.03
N ASN A 386 57.21 -47.63 11.75
CA ASN A 386 56.98 -48.96 11.15
C ASN A 386 55.53 -49.52 11.11
N VAL A 387 54.76 -49.57 10.00
CA VAL A 387 54.96 -49.92 8.57
C VAL A 387 54.96 -51.44 8.26
N ARG A 388 53.99 -51.87 7.41
CA ARG A 388 53.86 -53.15 6.63
C ARG A 388 53.46 -54.45 7.40
N PRO A 389 52.96 -55.52 6.72
CA PRO A 389 51.91 -55.54 5.67
C PRO A 389 50.98 -56.82 5.68
N SER A 390 50.07 -56.92 4.68
CA SER A 390 49.39 -58.14 4.15
C SER A 390 48.31 -58.82 5.02
N SER A 391 47.29 -59.52 4.47
CA SER A 391 46.90 -59.89 3.08
C SER A 391 45.37 -59.64 2.83
N SER A 392 44.61 -60.10 1.81
CA SER A 392 44.81 -61.03 0.67
C SER A 392 43.73 -60.86 -0.44
N ILE A 393 44.07 -61.23 -1.69
CA ILE A 393 43.36 -62.10 -2.67
C ILE A 393 41.87 -62.46 -2.37
N ALA A 394 40.88 -62.50 -3.28
CA ALA A 394 40.64 -62.06 -4.69
C ALA A 394 39.13 -62.36 -5.02
N GLY A 395 38.52 -62.20 -6.22
CA GLY A 395 38.92 -61.75 -7.57
C GLY A 395 37.80 -61.93 -8.63
N GLY A 396 38.13 -61.68 -9.92
CA GLY A 396 37.36 -62.04 -11.14
C GLY A 396 36.21 -61.10 -11.57
N ASP A 397 35.97 -60.77 -12.86
CA ASP A 397 36.68 -61.09 -14.11
C ASP A 397 36.43 -60.03 -15.22
N SER A 398 37.47 -59.71 -16.02
CA SER A 398 37.51 -59.44 -17.50
C SER A 398 36.52 -58.46 -18.21
N TYR A 399 36.79 -57.83 -19.37
CA TYR A 399 37.88 -57.87 -20.38
C TYR A 399 38.14 -56.44 -20.99
N LEU A 400 39.24 -56.27 -21.74
CA LEU A 400 39.77 -55.07 -22.44
C LEU A 400 40.34 -55.50 -23.84
N PRO A 401 41.02 -54.68 -24.69
CA PRO A 401 41.23 -53.20 -24.81
C PRO A 401 40.66 -52.69 -26.18
N ASP A 402 41.18 -51.82 -27.08
CA ASP A 402 42.35 -50.89 -27.29
C ASP A 402 41.89 -49.76 -28.30
N ALA A 403 42.52 -48.62 -28.61
CA ALA A 403 43.82 -48.24 -29.24
C ALA A 403 43.99 -48.63 -30.74
N GLU A 404 44.60 -47.87 -31.67
CA GLU A 404 45.69 -46.86 -31.63
C GLU A 404 45.57 -45.71 -32.71
N PRO A 405 46.53 -44.73 -32.82
CA PRO A 405 46.32 -43.43 -33.52
C PRO A 405 47.29 -43.05 -34.70
N ARG A 406 47.11 -41.82 -35.24
CA ARG A 406 47.98 -40.93 -36.07
C ARG A 406 47.71 -40.84 -37.59
N SER A 407 47.53 -39.62 -38.10
CA SER A 407 48.41 -38.94 -39.10
C SER A 407 47.83 -37.60 -39.62
N SER A 408 48.66 -36.83 -40.33
CA SER A 408 48.39 -35.52 -40.97
C SER A 408 49.35 -35.36 -42.19
N PRO A 409 49.23 -34.34 -43.08
CA PRO A 409 48.26 -33.24 -43.17
C PRO A 409 47.53 -33.15 -44.56
N PRO A 410 47.59 -32.09 -45.45
CA PRO A 410 46.37 -31.51 -46.04
C PRO A 410 46.34 -31.31 -47.58
N VAL A 411 45.34 -30.54 -48.08
CA VAL A 411 45.36 -29.54 -49.20
C VAL A 411 44.24 -29.68 -50.28
N HIS A 412 43.58 -28.53 -50.57
CA HIS A 412 42.69 -28.10 -51.69
C HIS A 412 41.59 -29.00 -52.30
N ASP A 413 40.42 -28.37 -52.52
CA ASP A 413 39.96 -28.02 -53.88
C ASP A 413 39.17 -26.68 -53.84
N ASP A 414 39.20 -25.89 -54.91
CA ASP A 414 38.62 -24.53 -54.98
C ASP A 414 37.44 -24.44 -55.98
N ILE A 415 36.38 -23.67 -55.64
CA ILE A 415 35.58 -22.89 -56.62
C ILE A 415 35.19 -21.55 -55.99
N THR A 416 35.41 -20.45 -56.73
CA THR A 416 35.03 -19.08 -56.35
C THR A 416 33.90 -18.52 -57.22
N ALA A 417 33.01 -17.71 -56.63
CA ALA A 417 32.22 -16.70 -57.32
C ALA A 417 31.81 -15.59 -56.33
N ASP A 418 32.00 -14.33 -56.72
CA ASP A 418 31.57 -13.13 -55.98
C ASP A 418 30.01 -13.02 -55.96
N ASP A 419 29.35 -12.34 -55.02
CA ASP A 419 29.38 -10.87 -54.91
C ASP A 419 28.86 -10.29 -53.56
N ASN A 420 29.00 -8.98 -53.42
CA ASN A 420 28.76 -8.10 -52.28
C ASN A 420 27.47 -8.33 -51.46
N HIS A 421 27.62 -8.47 -50.13
CA HIS A 421 27.00 -7.54 -49.14
C HIS A 421 27.55 -7.77 -47.71
N ALA A 422 28.38 -6.85 -47.21
CA ALA A 422 28.94 -6.94 -45.87
C ALA A 422 28.07 -6.26 -44.80
N THR A 423 27.19 -7.02 -44.14
CA THR A 423 26.55 -6.64 -42.87
C THR A 423 27.20 -7.37 -41.70
N THR A 424 28.25 -6.79 -41.13
CA THR A 424 28.97 -7.34 -39.97
C THR A 424 28.14 -7.24 -38.69
N SER A 425 27.40 -8.30 -38.38
CA SER A 425 26.78 -8.48 -37.07
C SER A 425 27.85 -8.60 -35.98
N ALA A 426 27.91 -7.63 -35.07
CA ALA A 426 28.78 -7.68 -33.91
C ALA A 426 28.34 -8.81 -32.95
N PRO A 427 29.28 -9.50 -32.27
CA PRO A 427 28.95 -10.62 -31.40
C PRO A 427 28.13 -10.17 -30.18
N SER A 428 27.13 -10.97 -29.80
CA SER A 428 26.27 -10.72 -28.65
C SER A 428 27.05 -10.86 -27.33
N ALA A 429 27.29 -9.73 -26.66
CA ALA A 429 27.84 -9.71 -25.31
C ALA A 429 26.80 -10.25 -24.29
N PRO A 430 27.22 -10.99 -23.25
CA PRO A 430 26.30 -11.59 -22.28
C PRO A 430 25.67 -10.53 -21.36
N GLY A 431 24.33 -10.54 -21.29
CA GLY A 431 23.58 -9.67 -20.37
C GLY A 431 23.58 -10.17 -18.93
N THR A 432 23.36 -9.25 -17.98
CA THR A 432 23.16 -9.59 -16.55
C THR A 432 21.67 -9.67 -16.23
N LEU A 433 21.23 -10.76 -15.61
CA LEU A 433 19.88 -10.94 -15.07
C LEU A 433 19.85 -10.60 -13.57
N PHE A 434 18.80 -9.92 -13.11
CA PHE A 434 18.57 -9.64 -11.70
C PHE A 434 17.84 -10.81 -11.03
N PHE A 435 18.54 -11.57 -10.18
CA PHE A 435 18.03 -12.79 -9.54
C PHE A 435 17.41 -12.56 -8.13
N GLY A 436 17.10 -11.31 -7.77
CA GLY A 436 16.53 -10.97 -6.45
C GLY A 436 17.47 -11.27 -5.27
N GLU A 437 16.90 -11.52 -4.10
CA GLU A 437 17.65 -11.76 -2.84
C GLU A 437 18.47 -13.07 -2.82
N SER A 438 18.42 -13.89 -3.88
CA SER A 438 19.02 -15.23 -3.92
C SER A 438 20.47 -15.28 -4.45
N ASN A 439 21.24 -14.21 -4.34
CA ASN A 439 22.56 -14.13 -5.00
C ASN A 439 23.71 -13.59 -4.13
N PHE A 440 24.49 -14.52 -3.54
CA PHE A 440 25.77 -14.21 -2.87
C PHE A 440 26.89 -14.09 -3.92
N LEU A 441 27.01 -12.93 -4.58
CA LEU A 441 28.12 -12.69 -5.52
C LEU A 441 29.41 -12.21 -4.83
N THR A 442 30.52 -12.66 -5.38
CA THR A 442 31.81 -12.80 -4.68
C THR A 442 32.51 -11.46 -4.40
N LEU A 443 33.12 -11.37 -3.22
CA LEU A 443 34.00 -10.28 -2.83
C LEU A 443 35.23 -10.22 -3.75
N VAL A 444 35.44 -9.08 -4.43
CA VAL A 444 36.70 -8.75 -5.08
C VAL A 444 37.40 -7.69 -4.22
N PRO A 445 38.61 -7.96 -3.67
CA PRO A 445 39.41 -6.94 -3.01
C PRO A 445 39.79 -5.83 -4.01
N GLY A 446 39.44 -4.58 -3.70
CA GLY A 446 39.92 -3.44 -4.48
C GLY A 446 41.42 -3.23 -4.25
N ASN A 447 42.21 -3.12 -5.32
CA ASN A 447 43.66 -2.89 -5.21
C ASN A 447 43.97 -1.63 -4.39
N GLU A 448 44.72 -1.79 -3.31
CA GLU A 448 45.08 -0.70 -2.37
C GLU A 448 45.96 0.41 -3.01
N ALA A 449 46.58 0.11 -4.16
CA ALA A 449 47.57 0.94 -4.83
C ALA A 449 47.08 2.34 -5.28
N ALA A 450 45.76 2.58 -5.37
CA ALA A 450 45.21 3.86 -5.84
C ALA A 450 45.10 4.95 -4.74
N ALA A 451 45.26 4.61 -3.46
CA ALA A 451 45.00 5.53 -2.34
C ALA A 451 46.08 6.62 -2.12
N LEU A 452 47.24 6.52 -2.80
CA LEU A 452 48.41 7.37 -2.57
C LEU A 452 48.54 8.56 -3.54
N GLY A 453 47.55 8.79 -4.42
CA GLY A 453 47.64 9.77 -5.52
C GLY A 453 46.92 11.11 -5.32
N GLY A 454 46.25 11.36 -4.19
CA GLY A 454 45.36 12.51 -4.02
C GLY A 454 45.62 13.33 -2.76
N THR A 455 46.13 14.56 -2.91
CA THR A 455 46.35 15.50 -1.80
C THR A 455 45.03 16.16 -1.36
N GLY A 456 44.25 15.48 -0.52
CA GLY A 456 42.96 15.99 -0.02
C GLY A 456 42.58 15.42 1.35
N ASN A 457 42.93 16.14 2.41
CA ASN A 457 42.81 15.65 3.80
C ASN A 457 41.34 15.64 4.28
N THR A 458 40.73 14.46 4.43
CA THR A 458 39.39 14.28 5.05
C THR A 458 39.38 13.11 6.05
N PRO A 459 39.76 13.35 7.32
CA PRO A 459 40.04 12.29 8.28
C PRO A 459 38.76 11.71 8.93
N ASN A 460 37.97 10.92 8.19
CA ASN A 460 37.01 9.97 8.80
C ASN A 460 36.39 8.90 7.86
N GLN A 461 36.77 8.80 6.58
CA GLN A 461 36.23 7.74 5.72
C GLN A 461 36.82 6.37 6.09
N LYS A 462 35.99 5.47 6.64
CA LYS A 462 36.30 4.04 6.74
C LYS A 462 36.55 3.45 5.34
N PRO A 463 37.45 2.46 5.19
CA PRO A 463 37.64 1.78 3.90
C PRO A 463 36.32 1.16 3.43
N ARG A 464 35.89 1.53 2.21
CA ARG A 464 34.64 1.06 1.60
C ARG A 464 34.93 -0.03 0.57
N LEU A 465 34.23 -1.16 0.69
CA LEU A 465 34.20 -2.20 -0.34
C LEU A 465 33.39 -1.71 -1.55
N THR A 466 33.89 -1.95 -2.76
CA THR A 466 33.25 -1.53 -4.01
C THR A 466 32.92 -2.73 -4.88
N PHE A 467 31.64 -2.93 -5.18
CA PHE A 467 31.21 -3.90 -6.19
C PHE A 467 31.34 -3.27 -7.59
N PRO A 468 31.94 -3.97 -8.58
CA PRO A 468 31.88 -3.53 -9.96
C PRO A 468 30.44 -3.70 -10.47
N ILE A 469 29.76 -2.59 -10.74
CA ILE A 469 28.44 -2.61 -11.40
C ILE A 469 28.65 -3.12 -12.83
N PRO A 470 28.01 -4.22 -13.27
CA PRO A 470 28.04 -4.64 -14.66
C PRO A 470 27.56 -3.51 -15.57
N GLY A 471 28.19 -3.33 -16.73
CA GLY A 471 27.77 -2.28 -17.66
C GLY A 471 26.32 -2.47 -18.06
N SER A 472 25.48 -1.45 -17.83
CA SER A 472 24.09 -1.45 -18.32
C SER A 472 24.08 -1.79 -19.81
N PRO A 473 23.22 -2.72 -20.27
CA PRO A 473 23.01 -2.86 -21.70
C PRO A 473 22.55 -1.51 -22.27
N GLY A 474 23.04 -1.15 -23.45
CA GLY A 474 22.57 0.08 -24.10
C GLY A 474 21.05 0.00 -24.31
N SER A 475 20.32 1.07 -23.97
CA SER A 475 18.86 1.15 -24.15
C SER A 475 18.52 0.91 -25.63
N GLN A 476 18.17 -0.32 -25.96
CA GLN A 476 17.54 -0.67 -27.22
C GLN A 476 16.11 -0.13 -27.15
N SER A 477 15.70 0.64 -28.15
CA SER A 477 14.36 1.23 -28.21
C SER A 477 13.28 0.15 -28.37
N GLN A 478 12.88 -0.46 -27.26
CA GLN A 478 11.72 -1.32 -27.19
C GLN A 478 10.46 -0.46 -27.39
N VAL A 479 9.48 -1.02 -28.10
CA VAL A 479 8.23 -0.30 -28.41
C VAL A 479 7.44 -0.11 -27.11
N GLU A 480 6.91 1.11 -26.89
CA GLU A 480 6.00 1.42 -25.78
C GLU A 480 4.88 0.35 -25.66
N GLY A 481 4.67 -0.18 -24.45
CA GLY A 481 3.66 -1.21 -24.20
C GLY A 481 3.94 -2.59 -24.80
N ALA A 482 5.16 -2.88 -25.25
CA ALA A 482 5.55 -4.23 -25.68
C ALA A 482 5.29 -5.27 -24.57
N GLY A 483 4.60 -6.35 -24.92
CA GLY A 483 4.21 -7.43 -23.99
C GLY A 483 2.86 -7.25 -23.28
N ILE A 484 2.19 -6.10 -23.43
CA ILE A 484 0.88 -5.87 -22.80
C ILE A 484 -0.22 -6.69 -23.48
N SER A 485 -1.06 -7.35 -22.67
CA SER A 485 -2.17 -8.17 -23.17
C SER A 485 -3.26 -7.36 -23.87
N ALA A 486 -3.99 -7.96 -24.81
CA ALA A 486 -5.07 -7.30 -25.53
C ALA A 486 -6.21 -6.79 -24.62
N SER A 487 -6.47 -7.47 -23.49
CA SER A 487 -7.46 -7.00 -22.50
C SER A 487 -6.95 -5.79 -21.71
N THR A 488 -5.67 -5.78 -21.31
CA THR A 488 -5.03 -4.62 -20.67
C THR A 488 -4.95 -3.43 -21.63
N MET A 489 -4.59 -3.64 -22.90
CA MET A 489 -4.59 -2.60 -23.95
C MET A 489 -5.97 -1.97 -24.15
N ARG A 490 -7.04 -2.77 -24.08
CA ARG A 490 -8.42 -2.25 -24.09
C ARG A 490 -8.71 -1.45 -22.83
N TYR A 491 -8.42 -1.99 -21.65
CA TYR A 491 -8.66 -1.29 -20.37
C TYR A 491 -7.96 0.08 -20.31
N LEU A 492 -6.70 0.17 -20.73
CA LEU A 492 -5.95 1.44 -20.81
C LEU A 492 -6.53 2.45 -21.82
N ARG A 493 -7.25 1.98 -22.83
CA ARG A 493 -7.97 2.84 -23.79
C ARG A 493 -9.31 3.29 -23.23
N ASP A 494 -10.07 2.37 -22.65
CA ASP A 494 -11.42 2.62 -22.10
C ASP A 494 -11.35 3.57 -20.88
N GLU A 495 -10.28 3.52 -20.06
CA GLU A 495 -9.96 4.50 -18.99
C GLU A 495 -9.26 5.78 -19.50
N GLY A 496 -8.99 5.89 -20.81
CA GLY A 496 -8.31 7.03 -21.42
C GLY A 496 -6.85 7.26 -20.97
N ALA A 497 -6.17 6.25 -20.41
CA ALA A 497 -4.75 6.36 -20.03
C ALA A 497 -3.84 6.62 -21.23
N LEU A 498 -4.20 6.09 -22.40
CA LEU A 498 -3.54 6.32 -23.68
C LEU A 498 -3.97 7.64 -24.38
N THR A 499 -4.95 8.36 -23.83
CA THR A 499 -5.46 9.61 -24.41
C THR A 499 -4.56 10.77 -24.02
N LEU A 500 -3.84 11.29 -25.00
CA LEU A 500 -3.10 12.55 -24.91
C LEU A 500 -4.06 13.72 -25.20
N PRO A 501 -3.94 14.87 -24.51
CA PRO A 501 -4.57 16.10 -24.95
C PRO A 501 -4.00 16.57 -26.30
N ASP A 502 -4.68 17.49 -26.98
CA ASP A 502 -4.11 18.15 -28.14
C ASP A 502 -2.84 18.95 -27.76
N LEU A 503 -1.84 18.96 -28.64
CA LEU A 503 -0.53 19.55 -28.33
C LEU A 503 -0.60 21.08 -28.19
N GLN A 504 -1.51 21.76 -28.88
CA GLN A 504 -1.72 23.21 -28.72
C GLN A 504 -2.36 23.51 -27.35
N THR A 505 -3.40 22.75 -26.98
CA THR A 505 -4.11 22.94 -25.69
C THR A 505 -3.22 22.68 -24.47
N CYS A 506 -2.33 21.70 -24.52
CA CYS A 506 -1.49 21.34 -23.37
C CYS A 506 -0.10 21.99 -23.35
N LEU A 507 0.34 22.67 -24.43
CA LEU A 507 1.62 23.36 -24.48
C LEU A 507 1.83 24.37 -23.33
N PRO A 508 0.85 25.21 -22.94
CA PRO A 508 1.06 26.15 -21.82
C PRO A 508 1.26 25.45 -20.48
N ALA A 509 0.71 24.25 -20.27
CA ALA A 509 0.98 23.42 -19.10
C ALA A 509 2.40 22.83 -19.12
N LEU A 510 2.90 22.42 -20.28
CA LEU A 510 4.30 21.99 -20.45
C LEU A 510 5.28 23.16 -20.23
N GLN A 511 4.94 24.36 -20.71
CA GLN A 511 5.71 25.58 -20.45
C GLN A 511 5.71 25.92 -18.96
N ALA A 512 4.55 25.89 -18.28
CA ALA A 512 4.46 26.15 -16.84
C ALA A 512 5.29 25.15 -16.01
N TYR A 513 5.34 23.87 -16.40
CA TYR A 513 6.26 22.89 -15.82
C TYR A 513 7.74 23.32 -16.00
N PHE A 514 8.14 23.67 -17.20
CA PHE A 514 9.54 24.04 -17.52
C PHE A 514 9.98 25.38 -16.93
N THR A 515 9.05 26.30 -16.67
CA THR A 515 9.32 27.59 -16.00
C THR A 515 9.36 27.45 -14.49
N TRP A 516 8.39 26.77 -13.87
CA TRP A 516 8.19 26.85 -12.40
C TRP A 516 8.57 25.60 -11.61
N PHE A 517 8.57 24.41 -12.22
CA PHE A 517 8.95 23.16 -11.54
C PHE A 517 10.36 22.69 -11.90
N HIS A 518 10.67 22.66 -13.19
CA HIS A 518 11.92 22.11 -13.69
C HIS A 518 13.18 22.79 -13.10
N PRO A 519 13.23 24.11 -12.81
CA PRO A 519 14.37 24.71 -12.12
C PRO A 519 14.58 24.24 -10.67
N SER A 520 13.58 23.62 -10.03
CA SER A 520 13.73 22.99 -8.71
C SER A 520 14.13 21.52 -8.79
N PHE A 521 13.69 20.82 -9.85
CA PHE A 521 13.94 19.41 -10.06
C PHE A 521 14.26 19.17 -11.55
N PRO A 522 15.49 19.44 -12.01
CA PRO A 522 15.87 19.48 -13.43
C PRO A 522 16.07 18.08 -14.03
N ILE A 523 15.07 17.22 -13.85
CA ILE A 523 15.12 15.78 -14.18
C ILE A 523 14.98 15.46 -15.68
N LEU A 524 14.65 16.43 -16.53
CA LEU A 524 14.50 16.29 -17.98
C LEU A 524 15.52 17.16 -18.72
N ASP A 525 15.66 16.98 -20.03
CA ASP A 525 16.43 17.85 -20.90
C ASP A 525 15.47 18.61 -21.84
N ARG A 526 15.54 19.95 -21.87
CA ARG A 526 14.62 20.79 -22.67
C ARG A 526 14.75 20.53 -24.16
N ALA A 527 15.96 20.30 -24.67
CA ALA A 527 16.19 20.06 -26.08
C ALA A 527 15.72 18.66 -26.50
N GLU A 528 15.97 17.65 -25.65
CA GLU A 528 15.44 16.28 -25.82
C GLU A 528 13.90 16.29 -25.89
N VAL A 529 13.24 16.91 -24.91
CA VAL A 529 11.77 16.95 -24.82
C VAL A 529 11.16 17.76 -25.97
N THR A 530 11.75 18.90 -26.34
CA THR A 530 11.31 19.67 -27.52
C THR A 530 11.41 18.85 -28.80
N ARG A 531 12.52 18.12 -29.00
CA ARG A 531 12.70 17.24 -30.16
C ARG A 531 11.71 16.08 -30.18
N ARG A 532 11.48 15.41 -29.04
CA ARG A 532 10.51 14.29 -28.94
C ARG A 532 9.07 14.74 -29.18
N LEU A 533 8.67 15.90 -28.67
CA LEU A 533 7.35 16.49 -28.93
C LEU A 533 7.18 16.85 -30.42
N ALA A 534 8.20 17.46 -31.04
CA ALA A 534 8.17 17.76 -32.48
C ALA A 534 8.11 16.49 -33.36
N ALA A 535 8.63 15.36 -32.88
CA ALA A 535 8.55 14.05 -33.52
C ALA A 535 7.29 13.23 -33.14
N MET A 536 6.47 13.71 -32.21
CA MET A 536 5.38 12.96 -31.55
C MET A 536 5.83 11.63 -30.89
N ASP A 537 7.10 11.57 -30.49
CA ASP A 537 7.81 10.40 -29.92
C ASP A 537 8.18 10.65 -28.44
N ILE A 538 7.21 11.13 -27.66
CA ILE A 538 7.35 11.29 -26.21
C ILE A 538 6.53 10.22 -25.49
N SER A 539 7.15 9.57 -24.50
CA SER A 539 6.49 8.56 -23.66
C SER A 539 5.16 9.07 -23.11
N ARG A 540 4.10 8.28 -23.30
CA ARG A 540 2.77 8.56 -22.75
C ARG A 540 2.81 8.65 -21.22
N PHE A 541 3.60 7.80 -20.57
CA PHE A 541 3.71 7.82 -19.11
C PHE A 541 4.37 9.11 -18.62
N LEU A 542 5.47 9.51 -19.26
CA LEU A 542 6.14 10.76 -18.94
C LEU A 542 5.26 11.97 -19.23
N LEU A 543 4.57 12.00 -20.38
CA LEU A 543 3.74 13.14 -20.76
C LEU A 543 2.55 13.33 -19.80
N GLN A 544 1.84 12.26 -19.41
CA GLN A 544 0.79 12.34 -18.39
C GLN A 544 1.35 12.82 -17.03
N ALA A 545 2.55 12.37 -16.65
CA ALA A 545 3.20 12.75 -15.39
C ALA A 545 3.72 14.20 -15.39
N VAL A 546 4.27 14.69 -16.51
CA VAL A 546 4.70 16.10 -16.68
C VAL A 546 3.49 17.02 -16.71
N LEU A 547 2.42 16.66 -17.43
CA LEU A 547 1.17 17.43 -17.45
C LEU A 547 0.49 17.47 -16.08
N PHE A 548 0.51 16.38 -15.30
CA PHE A 548 0.05 16.39 -13.90
C PHE A 548 0.74 17.46 -13.05
N ILE A 549 2.05 17.67 -13.26
CA ILE A 549 2.78 18.75 -12.58
C ILE A 549 2.49 20.11 -13.23
N GLY A 550 2.49 20.21 -14.56
CA GLY A 550 2.17 21.44 -15.31
C GLY A 550 0.82 22.05 -14.92
N ALA A 551 -0.20 21.20 -14.73
CA ALA A 551 -1.52 21.56 -14.21
C ALA A 551 -1.50 22.17 -12.78
N THR A 552 -0.37 22.12 -12.07
CA THR A 552 -0.19 22.85 -10.79
C THR A 552 0.14 24.32 -10.99
N TYR A 553 0.74 24.69 -12.14
CA TYR A 553 1.39 26.00 -12.35
C TYR A 553 0.85 26.81 -13.54
N CYS A 554 0.19 26.21 -14.53
CA CYS A 554 -0.47 26.96 -15.61
C CYS A 554 -1.69 27.74 -15.08
N ASP A 555 -2.19 28.69 -15.85
CA ASP A 555 -3.40 29.44 -15.50
C ASP A 555 -4.68 28.59 -15.68
N ASP A 556 -5.76 28.93 -14.98
CA ASP A 556 -6.99 28.11 -14.97
C ASP A 556 -7.68 28.08 -16.36
N ALA A 557 -7.43 29.05 -17.23
CA ALA A 557 -7.84 29.01 -18.63
C ALA A 557 -7.26 27.78 -19.36
N THR A 558 -5.95 27.50 -19.20
CA THR A 558 -5.30 26.31 -19.77
C THR A 558 -5.92 25.01 -19.27
N ILE A 559 -6.43 24.98 -18.04
CA ILE A 559 -7.10 23.80 -17.49
C ILE A 559 -8.43 23.53 -18.23
N LEU A 560 -9.18 24.59 -18.53
CA LEU A 560 -10.43 24.52 -19.31
C LEU A 560 -10.13 24.16 -20.77
N ASP A 561 -9.10 24.76 -21.39
CA ASP A 561 -8.66 24.46 -22.76
C ASP A 561 -8.20 23.00 -22.93
N MET A 562 -7.59 22.42 -21.88
CA MET A 562 -7.24 20.99 -21.82
C MET A 562 -8.45 20.06 -21.56
N GLY A 563 -9.66 20.60 -21.40
CA GLY A 563 -10.91 19.84 -21.30
C GLY A 563 -11.27 19.33 -19.91
N PHE A 564 -10.83 19.98 -18.83
CA PHE A 564 -11.15 19.63 -17.44
C PHE A 564 -12.04 20.68 -16.77
N THR A 565 -12.87 20.28 -15.79
CA THR A 565 -13.73 21.22 -15.05
C THR A 565 -12.93 22.19 -14.18
N ASP A 566 -11.89 21.69 -13.53
CA ASP A 566 -11.07 22.43 -12.58
C ASP A 566 -9.69 21.80 -12.43
N ARG A 567 -8.77 22.57 -11.85
CA ARG A 567 -7.37 22.19 -11.63
C ARG A 567 -7.22 20.90 -10.82
N SER A 568 -8.16 20.63 -9.93
CA SER A 568 -8.14 19.49 -9.03
C SER A 568 -8.66 18.23 -9.72
N GLU A 569 -9.62 18.36 -10.65
CA GLU A 569 -9.94 17.30 -11.60
C GLU A 569 -8.74 17.01 -12.51
N ALA A 570 -8.19 18.00 -13.19
CA ALA A 570 -7.07 17.82 -14.12
C ALA A 570 -5.93 17.03 -13.47
N LYS A 571 -5.50 17.46 -12.27
CA LYS A 571 -4.47 16.77 -11.49
C LYS A 571 -4.88 15.35 -11.08
N ARG A 572 -6.14 15.10 -10.71
CA ARG A 572 -6.67 13.76 -10.39
C ARG A 572 -6.63 12.83 -11.61
N VAL A 573 -7.08 13.31 -12.78
CA VAL A 573 -7.18 12.50 -14.00
C VAL A 573 -5.79 12.21 -14.57
N LEU A 574 -4.94 13.23 -14.72
CA LEU A 574 -3.57 13.07 -15.26
C LEU A 574 -2.72 12.13 -14.38
N TYR A 575 -2.77 12.27 -13.04
CA TYR A 575 -2.15 11.32 -12.12
C TYR A 575 -2.73 9.90 -12.25
N THR A 576 -4.06 9.77 -12.38
CA THR A 576 -4.70 8.45 -12.51
C THR A 576 -4.28 7.76 -13.82
N ARG A 577 -4.24 8.48 -14.94
CA ARG A 577 -3.76 7.99 -16.24
C ARG A 577 -2.30 7.54 -16.16
N ALA A 578 -1.41 8.36 -15.60
CA ALA A 578 -0.01 8.00 -15.35
C ALA A 578 0.11 6.73 -14.48
N ARG A 579 -0.68 6.65 -13.39
CA ARG A 579 -0.72 5.48 -12.48
C ARG A 579 -1.21 4.20 -13.17
N LEU A 580 -2.14 4.29 -14.11
CA LEU A 580 -2.59 3.13 -14.90
C LEU A 580 -1.48 2.62 -15.83
N LEU A 581 -0.72 3.52 -16.47
CA LEU A 581 0.44 3.14 -17.31
C LEU A 581 1.55 2.49 -16.47
N PHE A 582 1.82 2.98 -15.27
CA PHE A 582 2.73 2.34 -14.31
C PHE A 582 2.26 0.92 -13.92
N HIS A 583 0.98 0.75 -13.56
CA HIS A 583 0.45 -0.57 -13.17
C HIS A 583 0.32 -1.56 -14.33
N ALA A 584 0.33 -1.09 -15.58
CA ALA A 584 0.35 -1.93 -16.77
C ALA A 584 1.77 -2.22 -17.30
N ASP A 585 2.83 -1.81 -16.58
CA ASP A 585 4.23 -1.99 -16.98
C ASP A 585 4.51 -1.39 -18.37
N TRP A 586 3.96 -0.19 -18.64
CA TRP A 586 3.98 0.45 -19.97
C TRP A 586 5.37 0.91 -20.43
N GLU A 587 6.13 1.50 -19.52
CA GLU A 587 7.41 2.14 -19.80
C GLU A 587 8.57 1.16 -19.65
N LYS A 588 9.48 1.16 -20.63
CA LYS A 588 10.63 0.25 -20.70
C LYS A 588 11.98 0.96 -20.63
N ASP A 589 12.03 2.28 -20.86
CA ASP A 589 13.26 3.04 -20.62
C ASP A 589 13.42 3.35 -19.12
N GLU A 590 14.50 2.84 -18.52
CA GLU A 590 14.78 2.96 -17.09
C GLU A 590 14.81 4.41 -16.60
N MET A 591 15.31 5.34 -17.41
CA MET A 591 15.43 6.75 -17.04
C MET A 591 14.07 7.43 -17.11
N ILE A 592 13.26 7.15 -18.15
CA ILE A 592 11.90 7.68 -18.29
C ILE A 592 10.97 7.12 -17.20
N LEU A 593 11.13 5.85 -16.83
CA LEU A 593 10.45 5.21 -15.71
C LEU A 593 10.74 5.95 -14.40
N ILE A 594 12.01 6.17 -14.06
CA ILE A 594 12.44 6.91 -12.85
C ILE A 594 11.90 8.35 -12.87
N GLN A 595 12.04 9.06 -13.99
CA GLN A 595 11.54 10.44 -14.16
C GLN A 595 10.03 10.53 -13.91
N SER A 596 9.25 9.61 -14.48
CA SER A 596 7.79 9.59 -14.36
C SER A 596 7.34 9.28 -12.92
N ILE A 597 7.96 8.28 -12.27
CA ILE A 597 7.65 7.92 -10.87
C ILE A 597 8.07 9.04 -9.91
N PHE A 598 9.19 9.75 -10.18
CA PHE A 598 9.58 10.94 -9.41
C PHE A 598 8.49 12.03 -9.46
N LEU A 599 7.95 12.32 -10.64
CA LEU A 599 6.85 13.28 -10.82
C LEU A 599 5.58 12.82 -10.08
N MET A 600 5.24 11.53 -10.13
CA MET A 600 4.12 10.97 -9.35
C MET A 600 4.27 11.15 -7.84
N SER A 601 5.49 11.29 -7.30
CA SER A 601 5.73 11.56 -5.88
C SER A 601 5.21 12.93 -5.38
N PHE A 602 4.68 13.77 -6.26
CA PHE A 602 4.02 15.03 -5.91
C PHE A 602 2.51 14.89 -5.71
N TRP A 603 1.94 13.70 -5.92
CA TRP A 603 0.55 13.40 -5.55
C TRP A 603 0.34 13.46 -4.03
N ARG A 604 -0.74 14.11 -3.61
CA ARG A 604 -1.26 14.07 -2.23
C ARG A 604 -2.72 13.62 -2.28
N GLY A 605 -2.96 12.36 -1.93
CA GLY A 605 -4.30 11.80 -1.82
C GLY A 605 -5.03 12.23 -0.55
N GLY A 606 -6.22 11.64 -0.32
CA GLY A 606 -6.90 11.74 0.98
C GLY A 606 -6.18 10.92 2.07
N PRO A 607 -6.53 11.07 3.35
CA PRO A 607 -5.89 10.31 4.46
C PRO A 607 -5.97 8.78 4.36
N ALA A 608 -6.83 8.24 3.49
CA ALA A 608 -6.97 6.82 3.21
C ALA A 608 -6.25 6.34 1.92
N ASP A 609 -5.58 7.21 1.16
CA ASP A 609 -4.83 6.81 -0.04
C ASP A 609 -3.46 6.24 0.34
N VAL A 610 -3.33 4.91 0.27
CA VAL A 610 -2.09 4.16 0.56
C VAL A 610 -0.96 4.51 -0.43
N ARG A 611 -1.26 5.08 -1.60
CA ARG A 611 -0.27 5.50 -2.61
C ARG A 611 0.06 7.00 -2.47
N ASP A 612 0.49 7.36 -1.28
CA ASP A 612 0.88 8.72 -0.89
C ASP A 612 2.26 9.14 -1.44
N VAL A 613 2.70 10.36 -1.09
CA VAL A 613 4.05 10.87 -1.36
C VAL A 613 5.13 9.87 -0.90
N ARG A 614 4.96 9.27 0.27
CA ARG A 614 5.95 8.35 0.86
C ARG A 614 5.95 6.99 0.19
N TYR A 615 4.84 6.50 -0.38
CA TYR A 615 4.81 5.33 -1.26
C TYR A 615 5.66 5.57 -2.51
N TRP A 616 5.35 6.61 -3.29
CA TRP A 616 6.02 6.88 -4.58
C TRP A 616 7.52 7.19 -4.41
N LEU A 617 7.89 7.92 -3.35
CA LEU A 617 9.32 8.08 -3.01
C LEU A 617 10.00 6.75 -2.68
N GLY A 618 9.31 5.80 -2.05
CA GLY A 618 9.87 4.47 -1.82
C GLY A 618 10.22 3.76 -3.13
N VAL A 619 9.27 3.74 -4.07
CA VAL A 619 9.45 3.12 -5.39
C VAL A 619 10.60 3.76 -6.18
N VAL A 620 10.64 5.10 -6.29
CA VAL A 620 11.67 5.78 -7.10
C VAL A 620 13.06 5.68 -6.50
N ILE A 621 13.18 5.68 -5.17
CA ILE A 621 14.46 5.51 -4.47
C ILE A 621 14.99 4.09 -4.70
N THR A 622 14.19 3.06 -4.43
CA THR A 622 14.63 1.66 -4.61
C THR A 622 15.00 1.34 -6.06
N LEU A 623 14.27 1.85 -7.06
CA LEU A 623 14.66 1.71 -8.46
C LEU A 623 15.98 2.45 -8.74
N SER A 624 16.10 3.72 -8.33
CA SER A 624 17.33 4.50 -8.54
C SER A 624 18.55 3.92 -7.84
N GLU A 625 18.36 3.27 -6.69
CA GLU A 625 19.40 2.54 -5.97
C GLU A 625 19.78 1.26 -6.71
N SER A 626 18.82 0.47 -7.18
CA SER A 626 19.03 -0.76 -7.98
C SER A 626 19.77 -0.48 -9.30
N TYR A 627 19.42 0.62 -9.99
CA TYR A 627 20.11 1.09 -11.20
C TYR A 627 21.41 1.89 -10.91
N GLY A 628 21.84 1.95 -9.65
CA GLY A 628 23.13 2.55 -9.26
C GLY A 628 23.24 4.06 -9.47
N LEU A 629 22.14 4.82 -9.50
CA LEU A 629 22.19 6.29 -9.67
C LEU A 629 22.92 6.95 -8.48
N HIS A 630 22.83 6.35 -7.30
CA HIS A 630 23.49 6.78 -6.06
C HIS A 630 25.03 6.62 -6.03
N ARG A 631 25.64 6.05 -7.09
CA ARG A 631 27.06 5.68 -7.14
C ARG A 631 27.85 6.41 -8.22
N SER A 632 29.12 6.69 -7.94
CA SER A 632 30.07 7.23 -8.93
C SER A 632 30.43 6.16 -9.98
N PRO A 633 30.28 6.45 -11.29
CA PRO A 633 30.45 5.47 -12.36
C PRO A 633 31.93 5.23 -12.73
N ARG A 634 32.73 4.75 -11.76
CA ARG A 634 34.20 4.59 -11.84
C ARG A 634 34.77 3.75 -12.99
N SER A 635 33.93 3.03 -13.74
CA SER A 635 34.34 2.14 -14.83
C SER A 635 33.54 2.33 -16.14
N ILE A 636 32.70 3.37 -16.26
CA ILE A 636 31.83 3.57 -17.43
C ILE A 636 32.48 4.52 -18.45
N SER A 637 32.46 4.13 -19.73
CA SER A 637 32.97 4.96 -20.83
C SER A 637 32.19 6.28 -20.98
N LYS A 638 32.75 7.24 -21.73
CA LYS A 638 32.46 8.69 -21.67
C LYS A 638 31.08 9.14 -22.22
N GLY A 639 29.98 8.57 -21.74
CA GLY A 639 28.61 9.08 -21.92
C GLY A 639 28.35 10.33 -21.06
N THR A 640 28.98 11.46 -21.39
CA THR A 640 28.96 12.66 -20.53
C THR A 640 27.57 13.21 -20.27
N HIS A 641 26.67 13.22 -21.27
CA HIS A 641 25.28 13.64 -21.10
C HIS A 641 24.50 12.73 -20.13
N MET A 642 24.57 11.42 -20.31
CA MET A 642 23.88 10.44 -19.45
C MET A 642 24.34 10.56 -17.98
N ASN A 643 25.64 10.74 -17.74
CA ASN A 643 26.16 10.91 -16.37
C ASN A 643 25.70 12.23 -15.72
N ARG A 644 25.57 13.33 -16.48
CA ARG A 644 24.94 14.57 -16.00
C ARG A 644 23.47 14.35 -15.63
N MET A 645 22.72 13.63 -16.47
CA MET A 645 21.31 13.33 -16.22
C MET A 645 21.11 12.45 -14.97
N ARG A 646 21.94 11.42 -14.78
CA ARG A 646 21.91 10.57 -13.57
C ARG A 646 22.15 11.39 -12.29
N ARG A 647 23.12 12.32 -12.29
CA ARG A 647 23.34 13.25 -11.15
C ARG A 647 22.13 14.17 -10.90
N ARG A 648 21.57 14.78 -11.95
CA ARG A 648 20.38 15.65 -11.85
C ARG A 648 19.18 14.93 -11.23
N ILE A 649 18.92 13.70 -11.68
CA ILE A 649 17.83 12.85 -11.17
C ILE A 649 18.09 12.45 -9.72
N TRP A 650 19.27 11.90 -9.41
CA TRP A 650 19.59 11.47 -8.04
C TRP A 650 19.49 12.62 -7.03
N TRP A 651 20.09 13.77 -7.33
CA TRP A 651 20.05 14.92 -6.42
C TRP A 651 18.65 15.54 -6.31
N SER A 652 17.82 15.47 -7.36
CA SER A 652 16.39 15.84 -7.28
C SER A 652 15.61 14.92 -6.34
N ILE A 653 15.83 13.61 -6.44
CA ILE A 653 15.25 12.60 -5.53
C ILE A 653 15.74 12.85 -4.09
N TYR A 654 17.03 13.12 -3.90
CA TYR A 654 17.62 13.39 -2.58
C TYR A 654 16.99 14.62 -1.91
N VAL A 655 16.91 15.76 -2.59
CA VAL A 655 16.29 16.99 -2.05
C VAL A 655 14.83 16.72 -1.67
N ARG A 656 14.08 16.05 -2.55
CA ARG A 656 12.68 15.68 -2.34
C ARG A 656 12.49 14.73 -1.16
N GLU A 657 13.37 13.76 -0.97
CA GLU A 657 13.34 12.81 0.15
C GLU A 657 13.52 13.53 1.48
N ARG A 658 14.59 14.33 1.62
CA ARG A 658 14.91 15.06 2.85
C ARG A 658 13.78 16.02 3.24
N GLN A 659 13.18 16.73 2.27
CA GLN A 659 12.01 17.58 2.50
C GLN A 659 10.81 16.80 3.06
N VAL A 660 10.51 15.62 2.52
CA VAL A 660 9.35 14.80 2.94
C VAL A 660 9.61 14.09 4.27
N ALA A 661 10.83 13.59 4.50
CA ALA A 661 11.21 12.97 5.77
C ALA A 661 11.05 13.96 6.94
N ALA A 662 11.54 15.20 6.78
CA ALA A 662 11.32 16.27 7.76
C ALA A 662 9.83 16.63 7.92
N ALA A 663 9.09 16.79 6.82
CA ALA A 663 7.67 17.19 6.84
C ALA A 663 6.74 16.17 7.51
N LEU A 664 7.13 14.89 7.55
CA LEU A 664 6.37 13.80 8.19
C LEU A 664 6.91 13.42 9.58
N GLY A 665 8.03 14.01 10.00
CA GLY A 665 8.71 13.66 11.25
C GLY A 665 9.30 12.24 11.25
N LEU A 666 9.79 11.77 10.11
CA LEU A 666 10.24 10.39 9.90
C LEU A 666 11.73 10.31 9.55
N PRO A 667 12.41 9.19 9.87
CA PRO A 667 13.74 8.92 9.34
C PRO A 667 13.73 8.86 7.82
N SER A 668 14.76 9.47 7.22
CA SER A 668 15.03 9.35 5.79
C SER A 668 15.30 7.91 5.36
N ARG A 669 14.95 7.60 4.12
CA ARG A 669 15.32 6.35 3.44
C ARG A 669 16.74 6.35 2.92
N ILE A 670 17.15 7.42 2.24
CA ILE A 670 18.48 7.54 1.65
C ILE A 670 19.50 7.72 2.77
N ARG A 671 20.51 6.85 2.79
CA ARG A 671 21.65 6.97 3.71
C ARG A 671 22.86 7.53 2.99
N ASP A 672 23.46 8.58 3.55
CA ASP A 672 24.69 9.18 3.03
C ASP A 672 25.90 8.21 3.12
N GLU A 673 25.78 7.12 3.89
CA GLU A 673 26.82 6.08 4.00
C GLU A 673 26.90 5.17 2.75
N ASP A 674 25.79 4.95 2.05
CA ASP A 674 25.70 4.08 0.87
C ASP A 674 26.02 4.83 -0.44
N CYS A 675 25.88 6.16 -0.44
CA CYS A 675 26.15 7.02 -1.60
C CYS A 675 27.66 7.30 -1.81
N ASP A 676 28.10 7.31 -3.06
CA ASP A 676 29.40 7.87 -3.47
C ASP A 676 29.39 8.66 -4.79
N ILE A 677 28.20 9.00 -5.30
CA ILE A 677 27.98 9.94 -6.42
C ILE A 677 28.63 11.32 -6.19
N GLU A 678 29.06 11.98 -7.27
CA GLU A 678 29.62 13.34 -7.19
C GLU A 678 28.52 14.40 -6.88
N PRO A 679 28.85 15.50 -6.17
CA PRO A 679 27.96 16.65 -6.02
C PRO A 679 27.54 17.25 -7.37
N LEU A 680 26.37 17.87 -7.42
CA LEU A 680 25.88 18.55 -8.61
C LEU A 680 26.70 19.82 -8.89
N SER A 681 27.12 19.99 -10.15
CA SER A 681 27.89 21.14 -10.64
C SER A 681 27.06 21.99 -11.61
N ALA A 682 27.52 23.23 -11.89
CA ALA A 682 26.91 24.06 -12.92
C ALA A 682 26.93 23.37 -14.31
N THR A 683 28.04 22.69 -14.64
CA THR A 683 28.21 21.95 -15.91
C THR A 683 27.21 20.80 -16.13
N ASP A 684 26.56 20.30 -15.06
CA ASP A 684 25.46 19.35 -15.16
C ASP A 684 24.18 19.99 -15.72
N LEU A 685 23.97 21.28 -15.42
CA LEU A 685 22.76 22.06 -15.74
C LEU A 685 22.93 22.93 -17.00
N GLU A 686 24.15 23.35 -17.33
CA GLU A 686 24.53 24.16 -18.51
C GLU A 686 24.24 23.50 -19.88
N SER A 687 23.70 22.27 -19.94
CA SER A 687 23.50 21.53 -21.20
C SER A 687 22.37 22.05 -22.11
N GLU A 688 21.76 23.19 -21.79
CA GLU A 688 20.62 23.77 -22.51
C GLU A 688 21.03 24.83 -23.57
N ALA A 689 22.29 24.78 -24.01
CA ALA A 689 22.87 25.74 -24.96
C ALA A 689 22.50 25.44 -26.43
N LEU A 690 21.39 26.04 -26.87
CA LEU A 690 21.14 26.60 -28.21
C LEU A 690 21.56 25.77 -29.45
N SER A 691 20.55 25.19 -30.12
CA SER A 691 20.34 25.54 -31.53
C SER A 691 19.33 26.69 -31.59
N ALA A 692 19.49 27.63 -32.53
CA ALA A 692 18.76 28.90 -32.53
C ALA A 692 17.23 28.80 -32.76
N ASN A 693 16.70 27.59 -33.00
CA ASN A 693 15.31 27.37 -33.41
C ASN A 693 14.39 26.88 -32.27
N ASN A 694 14.93 26.41 -31.13
CA ASN A 694 14.14 25.81 -30.06
C ASN A 694 13.90 26.77 -28.88
N GLN A 695 12.97 27.70 -29.02
CA GLN A 695 12.53 28.59 -27.93
C GLN A 695 11.41 28.01 -27.05
N LEU A 696 10.84 26.85 -27.41
CA LEU A 696 9.55 26.34 -26.92
C LEU A 696 9.38 26.32 -25.38
N PHE A 697 10.46 26.04 -24.64
CA PHE A 697 10.48 25.94 -23.18
C PHE A 697 11.50 26.87 -22.50
N GLY A 698 12.00 27.89 -23.21
CA GLY A 698 13.06 28.78 -22.71
C GLY A 698 14.36 28.05 -22.34
N SER A 699 15.18 28.68 -21.49
CA SER A 699 16.50 28.17 -21.07
C SER A 699 16.76 28.34 -19.57
N CYS A 700 17.63 27.50 -19.01
CA CYS A 700 18.12 27.62 -17.64
C CYS A 700 18.84 28.95 -17.39
N GLN A 701 18.35 29.73 -16.43
CA GLN A 701 18.96 30.99 -16.01
C GLN A 701 20.05 30.75 -14.95
N PRO A 702 21.01 31.68 -14.74
CA PRO A 702 22.05 31.55 -13.71
C PRO A 702 21.47 31.39 -12.29
N GLU A 703 20.31 32.00 -12.02
CA GLU A 703 19.57 31.83 -10.77
C GLU A 703 19.07 30.39 -10.57
N HIS A 704 18.59 29.71 -11.62
CA HIS A 704 18.15 28.31 -11.55
C HIS A 704 19.31 27.36 -11.19
N ILE A 705 20.50 27.60 -11.77
CA ILE A 705 21.72 26.83 -11.47
C ILE A 705 22.09 27.00 -10.00
N THR A 706 22.14 28.25 -9.53
CA THR A 706 22.49 28.61 -8.16
C THR A 706 21.49 28.02 -7.16
N TYR A 707 20.19 28.15 -7.45
CA TYR A 707 19.10 27.60 -6.66
C TYR A 707 19.22 26.08 -6.52
N THR A 708 19.38 25.35 -7.62
CA THR A 708 19.47 23.88 -7.60
C THR A 708 20.63 23.41 -6.73
N ILE A 709 21.82 23.99 -6.91
CA ILE A 709 23.02 23.60 -6.15
C ILE A 709 22.85 23.92 -4.66
N LYS A 710 22.36 25.13 -4.32
CA LYS A 710 22.17 25.53 -2.93
C LYS A 710 21.05 24.75 -2.23
N MET A 711 20.00 24.33 -2.94
CA MET A 711 18.98 23.42 -2.43
C MET A 711 19.53 22.00 -2.15
N VAL A 712 20.47 21.51 -2.96
CA VAL A 712 21.19 20.24 -2.67
C VAL A 712 22.05 20.37 -1.41
N GLU A 713 22.82 21.46 -1.27
CA GLU A 713 23.63 21.71 -0.08
C GLU A 713 22.79 21.75 1.21
N ILE A 714 21.69 22.52 1.23
CA ILE A 714 20.85 22.64 2.43
C ILE A 714 20.04 21.36 2.71
N ALA A 715 19.69 20.57 1.69
CA ALA A 715 19.07 19.26 1.90
C ALA A 715 20.00 18.28 2.63
N ARG A 716 21.33 18.37 2.44
CA ARG A 716 22.31 17.57 3.21
C ARG A 716 22.39 18.04 4.67
N LEU A 717 22.27 19.33 4.93
CA LEU A 717 22.12 19.85 6.31
C LEU A 717 20.80 19.39 6.94
N LEU A 718 19.69 19.38 6.18
CA LEU A 718 18.40 18.83 6.62
C LEU A 718 18.50 17.33 6.95
N GLY A 719 19.27 16.55 6.18
CA GLY A 719 19.61 15.16 6.51
C GLY A 719 20.27 15.01 7.89
N ARG A 720 21.27 15.84 8.20
CA ARG A 720 21.92 15.87 9.54
C ARG A 720 20.93 16.25 10.65
N VAL A 721 20.00 17.16 10.40
CA VAL A 721 18.95 17.55 11.38
C VAL A 721 17.92 16.44 11.59
N ILE A 722 17.52 15.73 10.54
CA ILE A 722 16.67 14.52 10.64
C ILE A 722 17.35 13.46 11.52
N ASP A 723 18.64 13.23 11.26
CA ASP A 723 19.46 12.27 12.01
C ASP A 723 19.68 12.63 13.48
N LEU A 724 19.67 13.92 13.83
CA LEU A 724 19.88 14.41 15.19
C LEU A 724 18.59 14.46 16.03
N HIS A 725 17.44 14.73 15.40
CA HIS A 725 16.19 15.05 16.10
C HIS A 725 15.01 14.11 15.84
N PHE A 726 15.11 13.19 14.86
CA PHE A 726 13.99 12.32 14.46
C PHE A 726 14.37 10.83 14.31
N ALA A 727 15.66 10.50 14.17
CA ALA A 727 16.12 9.12 14.05
C ALA A 727 15.97 8.34 15.38
N PRO A 728 15.21 7.22 15.42
CA PRO A 728 15.01 6.45 16.65
C PRO A 728 16.30 5.76 17.10
N GLY A 729 16.53 5.74 18.41
CA GLY A 729 17.63 4.98 19.03
C GLY A 729 19.02 5.64 19.01
N LYS A 730 19.19 6.82 18.41
CA LYS A 730 20.43 7.60 18.53
C LYS A 730 20.51 8.34 19.89
N ARG A 731 21.75 8.71 20.27
CA ARG A 731 22.05 9.48 21.49
C ARG A 731 21.35 10.84 21.46
N ALA A 732 20.88 11.32 22.61
CA ALA A 732 20.37 12.69 22.74
C ALA A 732 21.42 13.73 22.30
N SER A 733 21.01 14.68 21.47
CA SER A 733 21.85 15.74 20.90
C SER A 733 22.62 16.53 21.96
N THR A 734 23.93 16.65 21.81
CA THR A 734 24.75 17.52 22.65
C THR A 734 24.69 18.98 22.19
N ALA A 735 25.12 19.92 23.04
CA ALA A 735 25.22 21.32 22.66
C ALA A 735 26.23 21.57 21.51
N GLY A 736 27.24 20.70 21.36
CA GLY A 736 28.20 20.73 20.25
C GLY A 736 27.55 20.36 18.92
N ASP A 737 26.80 19.25 18.86
CA ASP A 737 26.13 18.80 17.63
C ASP A 737 25.19 19.86 17.05
N VAL A 738 24.52 20.63 17.93
CA VAL A 738 23.65 21.75 17.56
C VAL A 738 24.46 22.95 17.06
N GLN A 739 25.56 23.29 17.72
CA GLN A 739 26.42 24.40 17.29
C GLN A 739 27.12 24.11 15.95
N ASP A 740 27.50 22.86 15.68
CA ASP A 740 28.08 22.40 14.41
C ASP A 740 27.04 22.35 13.25
N LEU A 741 25.75 22.46 13.58
CA LEU A 741 24.68 22.68 12.60
C LEU A 741 24.41 24.16 12.37
N ASP A 742 24.38 24.98 13.43
CA ASP A 742 24.30 26.44 13.34
C ASP A 742 25.44 27.02 12.50
N ASN A 743 26.69 26.64 12.83
CA ASN A 743 27.89 27.10 12.12
C ASN A 743 27.85 26.71 10.63
N ALA A 744 27.35 25.51 10.32
CA ALA A 744 27.23 25.04 8.93
C ALA A 744 26.08 25.72 8.16
N LEU A 745 25.00 26.11 8.85
CA LEU A 745 23.85 26.79 8.25
C LEU A 745 24.12 28.27 7.98
N GLU A 746 24.81 28.97 8.89
CA GLU A 746 25.26 30.34 8.64
C GLU A 746 26.34 30.37 7.54
N ALA A 747 27.30 29.43 7.55
CA ALA A 747 28.29 29.32 6.47
C ALA A 747 27.64 29.01 5.09
N TRP A 748 26.57 28.22 5.05
CA TRP A 748 25.77 28.03 3.82
C TRP A 748 25.13 29.35 3.36
N LYS A 749 24.54 30.13 4.27
CA LYS A 749 23.92 31.43 3.96
C LYS A 749 24.94 32.44 3.43
N ASP A 750 26.11 32.48 4.06
CA ASP A 750 27.18 33.42 3.69
C ASP A 750 27.85 33.02 2.35
N SER A 751 27.67 31.77 1.92
CA SER A 751 28.06 31.27 0.59
C SER A 751 27.05 31.55 -0.55
N LEU A 752 25.97 32.29 -0.28
CA LEU A 752 25.05 32.75 -1.32
C LEU A 752 25.64 33.95 -2.08
N PRO A 753 25.59 33.97 -3.42
CA PRO A 753 25.89 35.16 -4.22
C PRO A 753 25.01 36.35 -3.83
N ASP A 754 25.46 37.59 -4.07
CA ASP A 754 24.70 38.78 -3.69
C ASP A 754 23.32 38.87 -4.37
N SER A 755 23.19 38.36 -5.60
CA SER A 755 21.91 38.21 -6.32
C SER A 755 20.94 37.17 -5.73
N MET A 756 21.34 36.47 -4.66
CA MET A 756 20.53 35.49 -3.92
C MET A 756 20.41 35.85 -2.42
N LYS A 757 20.76 37.09 -2.04
CA LYS A 757 20.57 37.62 -0.69
C LYS A 757 19.28 38.43 -0.64
N TYR A 758 18.25 37.87 0.00
CA TYR A 758 16.95 38.51 0.19
C TYR A 758 17.09 39.88 0.88
N ALA A 759 16.73 40.94 0.17
CA ALA A 759 16.64 42.31 0.63
C ALA A 759 15.17 42.68 0.90
N THR A 760 14.94 43.64 1.79
CA THR A 760 13.59 44.02 2.23
C THR A 760 13.05 45.30 1.60
N ASP A 761 13.89 45.97 0.79
CA ASP A 761 13.78 47.40 0.46
C ASP A 761 13.83 47.67 -1.06
N GLU A 762 14.08 46.63 -1.88
CA GLU A 762 14.06 46.68 -3.35
C GLU A 762 12.94 45.75 -3.89
N GLY A 763 12.34 46.11 -5.04
CA GLY A 763 11.07 45.52 -5.48
C GLY A 763 11.18 44.19 -6.24
N SER A 764 10.14 43.35 -6.14
CA SER A 764 9.98 42.09 -6.89
C SER A 764 11.12 41.08 -6.76
N GLU A 765 11.46 40.74 -5.52
CA GLU A 765 12.39 39.64 -5.17
C GLU A 765 12.13 38.33 -5.94
N SER A 766 13.23 37.65 -6.34
CA SER A 766 13.14 36.43 -7.14
C SER A 766 12.51 35.29 -6.36
N VAL A 767 11.63 34.52 -7.00
CA VAL A 767 10.95 33.35 -6.42
C VAL A 767 11.97 32.35 -5.85
N TRP A 768 13.11 32.20 -6.51
CA TRP A 768 14.19 31.31 -6.10
C TRP A 768 14.92 31.82 -4.85
N THR A 769 15.17 33.13 -4.76
CA THR A 769 15.69 33.79 -3.55
C THR A 769 14.75 33.55 -2.37
N CYS A 770 13.46 33.86 -2.53
CA CYS A 770 12.44 33.62 -1.50
C CYS A 770 12.41 32.15 -1.04
N LEU A 771 12.44 31.19 -1.97
CA LEU A 771 12.42 29.74 -1.65
C LEU A 771 13.69 29.24 -0.95
N LEU A 772 14.87 29.83 -1.21
CA LEU A 772 16.11 29.53 -0.47
C LEU A 772 16.06 30.07 0.96
N HIS A 773 15.64 31.33 1.14
CA HIS A 773 15.54 31.95 2.47
C HIS A 773 14.43 31.32 3.32
N LEU A 774 13.36 30.82 2.71
CA LEU A 774 12.37 29.96 3.39
C LEU A 774 12.99 28.66 3.90
N ALA A 775 13.73 27.93 3.06
CA ALA A 775 14.39 26.68 3.46
C ALA A 775 15.40 26.89 4.60
N TYR A 776 16.18 27.97 4.55
CA TYR A 776 17.10 28.40 5.60
C TYR A 776 16.41 28.67 6.94
N ASN A 777 15.36 29.51 6.94
CA ASN A 777 14.65 29.84 8.18
C ASN A 777 13.90 28.62 8.74
N HIS A 778 13.35 27.77 7.89
CA HIS A 778 12.72 26.50 8.30
C HIS A 778 13.73 25.57 8.98
N LEU A 779 14.93 25.41 8.41
CA LEU A 779 15.98 24.60 9.03
C LEU A 779 16.44 25.18 10.37
N ARG A 780 16.53 26.52 10.51
CA ARG A 780 16.84 27.18 11.79
C ARG A 780 15.77 26.90 12.86
N ILE A 781 14.49 26.85 12.48
CA ILE A 781 13.42 26.41 13.40
C ILE A 781 13.65 24.94 13.80
N LEU A 782 13.89 24.04 12.84
CA LEU A 782 14.07 22.61 13.11
C LEU A 782 15.26 22.30 14.05
N ILE A 783 16.37 23.04 13.93
CA ILE A 783 17.54 22.89 14.81
C ILE A 783 17.20 23.26 16.27
N HIS A 784 16.48 24.38 16.49
CA HIS A 784 16.29 24.96 17.83
C HIS A 784 14.93 24.69 18.48
N ARG A 785 13.94 24.13 17.76
CA ARG A 785 12.58 23.84 18.29
C ARG A 785 12.59 23.09 19.62
N ASN A 786 13.53 22.16 19.80
CA ASN A 786 13.63 21.34 21.00
C ASN A 786 14.07 22.16 22.23
N SER A 787 14.82 23.25 22.04
CA SER A 787 15.09 24.22 23.09
C SER A 787 13.87 25.12 23.31
N PHE A 788 13.28 25.64 22.23
CA PHE A 788 12.13 26.56 22.28
C PHE A 788 10.90 25.95 22.95
N LEU A 789 10.66 24.65 22.78
CA LEU A 789 9.55 23.95 23.45
C LEU A 789 9.77 23.77 24.96
N ARG A 790 11.01 23.70 25.45
CA ARG A 790 11.31 23.26 26.82
C ARG A 790 11.18 24.35 27.88
N HIS A 791 11.75 25.54 27.70
CA HIS A 791 11.53 26.70 28.59
C HIS A 791 11.63 28.04 27.86
N GLY A 792 11.06 29.09 28.46
CA GLY A 792 11.03 30.45 27.93
C GLY A 792 12.28 31.28 28.27
N GLU A 793 12.46 32.36 27.50
CA GLU A 793 13.55 33.37 27.59
C GLU A 793 14.98 32.86 27.30
N GLY A 794 15.84 33.76 26.81
CA GLY A 794 17.19 33.46 26.28
C GLY A 794 17.31 33.53 24.75
N ASP A 795 18.49 33.88 24.24
CA ASP A 795 18.69 34.27 22.83
C ASP A 795 18.29 33.24 21.77
N LYS A 796 18.39 31.94 22.07
CA LYS A 796 17.98 30.89 21.12
C LYS A 796 16.46 30.92 20.86
N ASN A 797 15.66 31.39 21.82
CA ASN A 797 14.23 31.61 21.63
C ASN A 797 13.95 32.84 20.74
N ASN A 798 14.78 33.89 20.83
CA ASN A 798 14.71 35.04 19.93
C ASN A 798 15.01 34.62 18.48
N GLN A 799 15.99 33.74 18.26
CA GLN A 799 16.35 33.24 16.93
C GLN A 799 15.24 32.42 16.26
N VAL A 800 14.57 31.51 16.99
CA VAL A 800 13.42 30.74 16.47
C VAL A 800 12.25 31.65 16.11
N THR A 801 11.95 32.63 16.97
CA THR A 801 10.89 33.62 16.74
C THR A 801 11.22 34.51 15.53
N ALA A 802 12.47 34.96 15.40
CA ALA A 802 12.93 35.74 14.25
C ALA A 802 12.88 34.94 12.93
N ALA A 803 13.19 33.64 12.94
CA ALA A 803 13.06 32.77 11.78
C ALA A 803 11.59 32.61 11.35
N ALA A 804 10.67 32.42 12.30
CA ALA A 804 9.23 32.38 12.02
C ALA A 804 8.70 33.71 11.47
N CYS A 805 9.14 34.86 12.01
CA CYS A 805 8.82 36.18 11.47
C CYS A 805 9.35 36.38 10.04
N ARG A 806 10.58 35.92 9.73
CA ARG A 806 11.15 35.96 8.39
C ARG A 806 10.35 35.12 7.40
N ILE A 807 9.94 33.90 7.76
CA ILE A 807 9.06 33.05 6.93
C ILE A 807 7.73 33.76 6.64
N SER A 808 7.09 34.32 7.66
CA SER A 808 5.83 35.06 7.48
C SER A 808 5.99 36.27 6.55
N ARG A 809 7.10 37.01 6.64
CA ARG A 809 7.37 38.16 5.77
C ARG A 809 7.64 37.73 4.32
N ILE A 810 8.48 36.72 4.09
CA ILE A 810 8.75 36.22 2.73
C ILE A 810 7.46 35.73 2.06
N ALA A 811 6.58 35.06 2.81
CA ALA A 811 5.29 34.62 2.27
C ALA A 811 4.30 35.79 2.02
N GLU A 812 4.30 36.81 2.88
CA GLU A 812 3.57 38.07 2.70
C GLU A 812 4.04 38.81 1.43
N ASP A 813 5.34 38.96 1.23
CA ASP A 813 5.94 39.56 0.03
C ASP A 813 5.62 38.74 -1.24
N MET A 814 5.73 37.40 -1.17
CA MET A 814 5.34 36.51 -2.28
C MET A 814 3.84 36.56 -2.59
N SER A 815 3.00 36.80 -1.58
CA SER A 815 1.55 36.97 -1.76
C SER A 815 1.24 38.30 -2.45
N THR A 816 1.88 39.39 -2.02
CA THR A 816 1.72 40.74 -2.60
C THR A 816 2.16 40.79 -4.06
N HIS A 817 3.25 40.10 -4.43
CA HIS A 817 3.71 40.01 -5.82
C HIS A 817 3.00 38.91 -6.64
N GLY A 818 2.03 38.19 -6.07
CA GLY A 818 1.32 37.08 -6.74
C GLY A 818 2.17 35.85 -7.05
N THR A 819 3.43 35.80 -6.61
CA THR A 819 4.38 34.71 -6.89
C THR A 819 4.21 33.50 -5.97
N LEU A 820 3.42 33.62 -4.89
CA LEU A 820 3.11 32.55 -3.94
C LEU A 820 2.59 31.26 -4.61
N ARG A 821 1.86 31.39 -5.73
CA ARG A 821 1.34 30.26 -6.52
C ARG A 821 2.42 29.38 -7.16
N TYR A 822 3.62 29.91 -7.36
CA TYR A 822 4.78 29.18 -7.89
C TYR A 822 5.64 28.53 -6.80
N GLY A 823 5.26 28.68 -5.53
CA GLY A 823 6.01 28.13 -4.40
C GLY A 823 6.08 26.59 -4.41
N GLN A 824 7.28 26.07 -4.15
CA GLN A 824 7.51 24.63 -4.01
C GLN A 824 6.92 24.05 -2.72
N MET A 825 6.77 22.73 -2.65
CA MET A 825 6.16 22.02 -1.51
C MET A 825 6.78 22.34 -0.12
N HIS A 826 8.04 22.80 -0.04
CA HIS A 826 8.66 23.21 1.24
C HIS A 826 8.22 24.60 1.73
N LEU A 827 7.59 25.44 0.90
CA LEU A 827 6.89 26.66 1.34
C LEU A 827 5.78 26.32 2.34
N ILE A 828 5.01 25.26 2.07
CA ILE A 828 3.91 24.79 2.94
C ILE A 828 4.44 24.36 4.30
N THR A 829 5.55 23.60 4.34
CA THR A 829 6.14 23.11 5.60
C THR A 829 6.83 24.23 6.38
N SER A 830 7.44 25.19 5.68
CA SER A 830 8.00 26.41 6.28
C SER A 830 6.90 27.24 6.94
N LEU A 831 5.80 27.52 6.22
CA LEU A 831 4.64 28.26 6.73
C LEU A 831 3.97 27.57 7.91
N PHE A 832 3.78 26.25 7.86
CA PHE A 832 3.19 25.50 8.96
C PHE A 832 4.08 25.52 10.22
N ALA A 833 5.40 25.38 10.06
CA ALA A 833 6.35 25.52 11.16
C ALA A 833 6.31 26.95 11.76
N ALA A 834 6.30 27.99 10.93
CA ALA A 834 6.19 29.39 11.39
C ALA A 834 4.86 29.65 12.13
N LEU A 835 3.73 29.18 11.60
CA LEU A 835 2.42 29.25 12.24
C LEU A 835 2.44 28.61 13.63
N CYS A 836 3.07 27.43 13.78
CA CYS A 836 3.20 26.77 15.08
C CYS A 836 4.04 27.58 16.07
N ILE A 837 5.16 28.18 15.64
CA ILE A 837 5.99 29.07 16.48
C ILE A 837 5.21 30.32 16.90
N HIS A 838 4.45 30.94 15.97
CA HIS A 838 3.59 32.08 16.29
C HIS A 838 2.50 31.69 17.30
N VAL A 839 1.80 30.57 17.11
CA VAL A 839 0.80 30.06 18.07
C VAL A 839 1.38 29.84 19.47
N ILE A 840 2.58 29.28 19.59
CA ILE A 840 3.27 29.13 20.89
C ILE A 840 3.61 30.52 21.47
N SER A 841 3.98 31.48 20.62
CA SER A 841 4.28 32.86 21.02
C SER A 841 3.03 33.63 21.45
N ILE A 842 1.85 33.36 20.88
CA ILE A 842 0.56 33.91 21.34
C ILE A 842 0.24 33.41 22.76
N ARG A 843 0.49 32.13 23.06
CA ARG A 843 0.27 31.54 24.39
C ARG A 843 1.29 32.00 25.45
N ARG A 844 2.47 32.46 25.05
CA ARG A 844 3.54 32.94 25.95
C ARG A 844 3.62 34.47 26.08
N GLY A 845 3.12 35.20 25.09
CA GLY A 845 3.27 36.66 24.98
C GLY A 845 2.18 37.45 25.70
N MET A 846 2.55 38.65 26.14
CA MET A 846 1.64 39.64 26.73
C MET A 846 1.57 40.91 25.86
N GLY A 847 0.48 41.67 25.99
CA GLY A 847 0.35 43.04 25.47
C GLY A 847 0.55 43.19 23.95
N VAL A 848 1.64 43.85 23.54
CA VAL A 848 1.94 44.14 22.13
C VAL A 848 2.53 42.93 21.42
N SER A 849 3.49 42.23 22.03
CA SER A 849 4.17 41.07 21.45
C SER A 849 3.20 39.95 21.07
N ARG A 850 2.15 39.76 21.89
CA ARG A 850 1.05 38.83 21.60
C ARG A 850 0.28 39.23 20.33
N ARG A 851 -0.12 40.49 20.20
CA ARG A 851 -0.89 40.98 19.03
C ARG A 851 -0.07 40.90 17.73
N ILE A 852 1.24 41.10 17.79
CA ILE A 852 2.15 40.88 16.66
C ILE A 852 2.16 39.40 16.25
N ALA A 853 2.23 38.47 17.21
CA ALA A 853 2.16 37.03 16.94
C ALA A 853 0.78 36.58 16.42
N GLU A 854 -0.32 37.16 16.93
CA GLU A 854 -1.69 36.92 16.44
C GLU A 854 -1.81 37.34 14.96
N HIS A 855 -1.33 38.53 14.60
CA HIS A 855 -1.32 39.00 13.21
C HIS A 855 -0.40 38.18 12.29
N ARG A 856 0.80 37.80 12.75
CA ARG A 856 1.72 36.96 11.96
C ARG A 856 1.21 35.52 11.77
N ALA A 857 0.44 34.99 12.73
CA ALA A 857 -0.29 33.73 12.55
C ALA A 857 -1.42 33.86 11.50
N GLN A 858 -2.19 34.95 11.52
CA GLN A 858 -3.22 35.23 10.50
C GLN A 858 -2.62 35.28 9.09
N MET A 859 -1.50 35.99 8.89
CA MET A 859 -0.83 36.04 7.59
C MET A 859 -0.36 34.65 7.11
N CYS A 860 0.15 33.80 8.00
CA CYS A 860 0.48 32.41 7.65
C CYS A 860 -0.75 31.58 7.25
N LEU A 861 -1.90 31.77 7.92
CA LEU A 861 -3.16 31.10 7.56
C LEU A 861 -3.67 31.53 6.18
N LEU A 862 -3.64 32.84 5.89
CA LEU A 862 -4.03 33.39 4.59
C LEU A 862 -3.14 32.84 3.46
N CYS A 863 -1.82 32.85 3.64
CA CYS A 863 -0.89 32.29 2.66
C CYS A 863 -1.13 30.78 2.43
N LEU A 864 -1.37 29.99 3.48
CA LEU A 864 -1.66 28.56 3.36
C LEU A 864 -2.98 28.30 2.60
N LYS A 865 -4.03 29.09 2.86
CA LYS A 865 -5.32 29.02 2.15
C LYS A 865 -5.19 29.37 0.66
N GLU A 866 -4.29 30.28 0.31
CA GLU A 866 -4.02 30.63 -1.09
C GLU A 866 -3.25 29.50 -1.81
N ILE A 867 -2.17 29.00 -1.21
CA ILE A 867 -1.34 27.90 -1.75
C ILE A 867 -2.17 26.62 -1.95
N GLN A 868 -3.15 26.39 -1.08
CA GLN A 868 -4.06 25.24 -1.13
C GLN A 868 -4.80 25.10 -2.47
N LYS A 869 -5.17 26.21 -3.13
CA LYS A 869 -5.85 26.20 -4.45
C LYS A 869 -5.05 25.42 -5.49
N TYR A 870 -3.72 25.55 -5.44
CA TYR A 870 -2.78 24.93 -6.39
C TYR A 870 -2.32 23.55 -5.90
N TRP A 871 -2.01 23.41 -4.61
CA TRP A 871 -1.35 22.23 -4.04
C TRP A 871 -2.26 21.25 -3.26
N ARG A 872 -3.59 21.47 -3.27
CA ARG A 872 -4.63 20.57 -2.73
C ARG A 872 -4.31 19.99 -1.35
N ILE A 873 -4.04 20.88 -0.40
CA ILE A 873 -3.87 20.53 1.02
C ILE A 873 -5.25 20.09 1.56
N ASN A 874 -5.34 18.95 2.24
CA ASN A 874 -6.59 18.51 2.87
C ASN A 874 -6.88 19.39 4.09
N ASN A 875 -8.00 20.13 4.04
CA ASN A 875 -8.46 21.08 5.06
C ASN A 875 -8.38 20.51 6.48
N ASN A 876 -8.75 19.24 6.63
CA ASN A 876 -8.77 18.48 7.89
C ASN A 876 -7.52 18.67 8.77
N VAL A 877 -6.31 18.85 8.20
CA VAL A 877 -5.09 19.04 9.02
C VAL A 877 -5.02 20.45 9.62
N LEU A 878 -5.48 21.46 8.89
CA LEU A 878 -5.55 22.85 9.36
C LEU A 878 -6.74 23.04 10.31
N ASP A 879 -7.89 22.46 9.99
CA ASP A 879 -9.08 22.51 10.83
C ASP A 879 -8.85 21.77 12.16
N LEU A 880 -8.21 20.59 12.13
CA LEU A 880 -7.81 19.87 13.34
C LEU A 880 -6.77 20.66 14.17
N PHE A 881 -5.83 21.34 13.52
CA PHE A 881 -4.88 22.23 14.20
C PHE A 881 -5.62 23.38 14.91
N LEU A 882 -6.60 24.01 14.24
CA LEU A 882 -7.42 25.08 14.80
C LEU A 882 -8.33 24.57 15.94
N GLN A 883 -8.89 23.37 15.84
CA GLN A 883 -9.65 22.70 16.90
C GLN A 883 -8.82 22.41 18.17
N TYR A 884 -7.51 22.19 18.04
CA TYR A 884 -6.58 22.05 19.19
C TYR A 884 -5.97 23.38 19.67
N LEU A 885 -6.37 24.51 19.11
CA LEU A 885 -6.10 25.81 19.74
C LEU A 885 -7.03 26.03 20.94
N ASP A 886 -6.65 26.99 21.79
CA ASP A 886 -7.57 27.54 22.78
C ASP A 886 -8.80 28.06 22.03
N ARG A 887 -10.01 27.70 22.50
CA ARG A 887 -11.27 28.01 21.80
C ARG A 887 -11.39 29.51 21.49
N SER A 888 -10.94 30.37 22.41
CA SER A 888 -10.94 31.83 22.21
C SER A 888 -9.86 32.31 21.23
N ILE A 889 -8.74 31.59 21.08
CA ILE A 889 -7.74 31.87 20.03
C ILE A 889 -8.29 31.43 18.67
N ALA A 890 -8.92 30.25 18.57
CA ALA A 890 -9.59 29.80 17.36
C ALA A 890 -10.69 30.78 16.92
N GLU A 891 -11.59 31.16 17.83
CA GLU A 891 -12.66 32.14 17.58
C GLU A 891 -12.12 33.49 17.12
N ARG A 892 -11.05 34.03 17.73
CA ARG A 892 -10.40 35.27 17.25
C ARG A 892 -9.70 35.12 15.89
N LEU A 893 -9.12 33.97 15.60
CA LEU A 893 -8.50 33.69 14.30
C LEU A 893 -9.56 33.45 13.20
N HIS A 894 -10.75 32.98 13.54
CA HIS A 894 -11.87 32.79 12.60
C HIS A 894 -12.72 34.07 12.40
N ALA A 895 -13.01 34.85 13.44
CA ALA A 895 -13.75 36.11 13.29
C ALA A 895 -13.01 37.10 12.36
N ALA A 896 -11.68 37.14 12.41
CA ALA A 896 -10.87 37.91 11.48
C ALA A 896 -10.84 37.35 10.03
N GLN A 897 -11.47 36.21 9.75
CA GLN A 897 -11.60 35.64 8.40
C GLN A 897 -12.92 36.03 7.71
N THR A 898 -13.97 36.37 8.47
CA THR A 898 -15.29 36.73 7.92
C THR A 898 -15.34 38.16 7.39
N ASP A 899 -14.60 39.08 8.00
CA ASP A 899 -14.56 40.50 7.57
C ASP A 899 -13.82 40.71 6.23
N GLY A 900 -13.19 39.67 5.69
CA GLY A 900 -12.41 39.71 4.45
C GLY A 900 -13.22 39.55 3.15
N SER A 901 -14.54 39.42 3.20
CA SER A 901 -15.37 39.19 2.00
C SER A 901 -16.73 39.89 2.05
N GLY A 902 -16.82 41.09 1.46
CA GLY A 902 -18.09 41.73 1.10
C GLY A 902 -18.43 43.02 1.86
N ALA A 903 -17.61 44.06 1.73
CA ALA A 903 -17.87 45.37 2.36
C ALA A 903 -17.45 46.57 1.50
N ASP A 904 -17.75 46.55 0.19
CA ASP A 904 -17.43 47.67 -0.71
C ASP A 904 -18.57 47.99 -1.71
N ALA A 905 -19.75 48.31 -1.16
CA ALA A 905 -20.86 48.95 -1.87
C ALA A 905 -21.74 49.74 -0.89
N ALA A 906 -22.29 50.87 -1.36
CA ALA A 906 -23.34 51.65 -0.68
C ALA A 906 -23.02 52.26 0.71
N ALA A 907 -21.93 53.04 0.80
CA ALA A 907 -21.75 54.03 1.88
C ALA A 907 -22.74 55.23 1.77
N GLY A 908 -24.04 54.96 1.88
CA GLY A 908 -25.13 55.93 1.73
C GLY A 908 -25.51 56.61 3.05
N SER A 909 -25.09 57.86 3.23
CA SER A 909 -25.31 58.66 4.44
C SER A 909 -26.77 58.75 4.92
N LYS A 910 -27.00 58.54 6.22
CA LYS A 910 -27.87 59.39 7.05
C LYS A 910 -27.57 59.26 8.56
N ARG A 911 -27.79 60.36 9.29
CA ARG A 911 -27.73 60.42 10.76
C ARG A 911 -29.07 59.98 11.37
N GLN A 912 -29.04 59.68 12.66
CA GLN A 912 -30.23 59.66 13.52
C GLN A 912 -30.91 61.04 13.54
N ASP A 913 -32.24 61.06 13.47
CA ASP A 913 -33.09 61.58 14.56
C ASP A 913 -34.54 61.05 14.39
N PRO A 914 -35.40 61.10 15.44
CA PRO A 914 -36.54 60.18 15.56
C PRO A 914 -37.93 60.75 15.19
N PHE A 915 -38.96 59.90 15.44
CA PHE A 915 -40.42 60.12 15.54
C PHE A 915 -41.37 59.63 14.42
N VAL A 916 -42.19 58.62 14.79
CA VAL A 916 -43.63 58.42 14.48
C VAL A 916 -44.11 58.23 13.02
N GLY A 917 -44.97 57.21 12.80
CA GLY A 917 -46.04 57.33 11.79
C GLY A 917 -46.57 56.06 11.09
N SER A 918 -47.33 55.22 11.82
CA SER A 918 -48.52 54.45 11.36
C SER A 918 -48.72 53.99 9.88
N ASN A 919 -49.10 52.71 9.72
CA ASN A 919 -49.99 52.15 8.67
C ASN A 919 -49.47 52.16 7.20
N GLY A 920 -49.91 51.29 6.29
CA GLY A 920 -50.77 50.09 6.44
C GLY A 920 -51.17 49.47 5.09
N ASP A 921 -51.29 48.14 5.08
CA ASP A 921 -52.17 47.26 4.26
C ASP A 921 -52.25 47.29 2.71
N ALA A 922 -52.24 46.06 2.16
CA ALA A 922 -53.00 45.56 0.99
C ALA A 922 -52.69 46.07 -0.45
N ALA A 923 -53.15 45.41 -1.53
CA ALA A 923 -53.28 43.97 -1.87
C ALA A 923 -53.73 43.79 -3.34
N GLY A 924 -53.15 42.80 -4.07
CA GLY A 924 -53.72 42.21 -5.31
C GLY A 924 -53.77 43.09 -6.58
N ASP A 925 -54.20 42.59 -7.75
CA ASP A 925 -54.21 41.19 -8.27
C ASP A 925 -54.40 41.15 -9.82
N ALA A 926 -54.09 40.00 -10.43
CA ALA A 926 -54.65 39.39 -11.65
C ALA A 926 -54.43 39.94 -13.10
N ALA A 927 -53.97 39.01 -13.96
CA ALA A 927 -54.36 38.78 -15.39
C ALA A 927 -53.84 39.75 -16.49
N ARG A 928 -53.64 39.35 -17.77
CA ARG A 928 -53.83 38.07 -18.53
C ARG A 928 -53.07 38.12 -19.88
N GLY A 929 -52.59 36.98 -20.42
CA GLY A 929 -52.26 36.85 -21.87
C GLY A 929 -51.08 35.94 -22.25
N ASP A 930 -51.28 35.07 -23.25
CA ASP A 930 -50.34 34.07 -23.86
C ASP A 930 -50.97 33.67 -25.25
N PRO A 931 -50.39 32.85 -26.19
CA PRO A 931 -49.10 32.11 -26.20
C PRO A 931 -48.28 32.12 -27.52
N MET A 932 -47.02 31.65 -27.48
CA MET A 932 -46.53 30.53 -28.35
C MET A 932 -45.04 30.12 -28.09
N LEU A 933 -44.78 28.80 -28.08
CA LEU A 933 -43.48 28.09 -28.28
C LEU A 933 -42.27 28.41 -27.35
N SER A 934 -41.50 27.46 -26.81
CA SER A 934 -41.76 26.07 -26.38
C SER A 934 -40.55 25.50 -25.60
N GLN A 935 -40.77 25.05 -24.36
CA GLN A 935 -40.04 23.95 -23.68
C GLN A 935 -38.50 23.89 -23.76
N THR A 936 -37.78 24.56 -22.83
CA THR A 936 -36.46 24.08 -22.31
C THR A 936 -36.04 24.78 -20.99
N ALA A 937 -36.94 24.84 -19.99
CA ALA A 937 -36.67 25.58 -18.73
C ALA A 937 -37.10 24.90 -17.40
N GLU A 938 -37.88 23.81 -17.41
CA GLU A 938 -38.53 23.28 -16.19
C GLU A 938 -38.00 21.92 -15.69
N GLN A 939 -36.85 21.46 -16.19
CA GLN A 939 -36.13 20.29 -15.64
C GLN A 939 -34.88 20.66 -14.82
N GLN A 940 -34.64 21.95 -14.59
CA GLN A 940 -33.39 22.45 -14.00
C GLN A 940 -33.59 23.31 -12.73
N ARG A 941 -34.76 23.20 -12.08
CA ARG A 941 -35.05 23.81 -10.77
C ARG A 941 -35.57 22.84 -9.70
N SER A 942 -35.85 21.58 -10.05
CA SER A 942 -36.33 20.54 -9.13
C SER A 942 -35.25 19.57 -8.66
N GLN A 943 -33.96 19.85 -8.93
CA GLN A 943 -32.82 19.09 -8.42
C GLN A 943 -31.99 19.85 -7.38
N ASP A 944 -31.87 21.18 -7.49
CA ASP A 944 -31.02 21.97 -6.57
C ASP A 944 -31.60 22.05 -5.15
N GLU A 945 -32.90 22.27 -4.98
CA GLU A 945 -33.56 22.28 -3.67
C GLU A 945 -33.46 20.91 -2.96
N LEU A 946 -33.52 19.81 -3.73
CA LEU A 946 -33.37 18.45 -3.20
C LEU A 946 -31.94 18.09 -2.76
N PHE A 947 -30.93 18.88 -3.15
CA PHE A 947 -29.53 18.64 -2.76
C PHE A 947 -29.07 19.51 -1.58
N GLN A 948 -29.72 20.64 -1.30
CA GLN A 948 -29.41 21.46 -0.12
C GLN A 948 -30.00 20.89 1.18
N ASP A 949 -31.23 20.37 1.14
CA ASP A 949 -31.92 19.86 2.34
C ASP A 949 -31.29 18.60 2.96
N GLN A 950 -30.56 17.78 2.19
CA GLN A 950 -29.88 16.61 2.74
C GLN A 950 -28.53 16.92 3.42
N TYR A 951 -27.92 18.09 3.15
CA TYR A 951 -26.65 18.46 3.80
C TYR A 951 -26.86 19.25 5.09
N PHE A 952 -27.88 20.12 5.15
CA PHE A 952 -28.18 20.89 6.37
C PHE A 952 -28.71 20.05 7.54
N ASN A 953 -29.55 19.04 7.23
CA ASN A 953 -30.11 18.14 8.26
C ASN A 953 -29.10 17.18 8.90
N LEU A 954 -27.87 17.07 8.36
CA LEU A 954 -26.80 16.25 8.95
C LEU A 954 -25.98 16.98 10.03
N VAL A 955 -26.19 18.30 10.20
CA VAL A 955 -25.32 19.16 11.04
C VAL A 955 -26.01 19.70 12.29
N ASN A 956 -27.32 19.96 12.25
CA ASN A 956 -28.07 20.66 13.33
C ASN A 956 -29.30 19.90 13.87
N GLY A 957 -29.43 18.59 13.64
CA GLY A 957 -30.52 17.79 14.22
C GLY A 957 -30.32 17.53 15.72
N HIS A 958 -31.29 17.92 16.56
CA HIS A 958 -31.22 17.74 18.01
C HIS A 958 -31.13 16.26 18.43
N TRP A 959 -30.16 15.94 19.29
CA TRP A 959 -30.22 14.77 20.16
C TRP A 959 -30.92 15.15 21.47
N GLU A 960 -32.20 14.80 21.59
CA GLU A 960 -32.84 14.65 22.90
C GLU A 960 -32.63 13.20 23.38
N GLY A 961 -32.03 13.05 24.55
CA GLY A 961 -31.55 11.76 25.06
C GLY A 961 -30.59 11.93 26.24
N ASP A 962 -30.90 12.89 27.12
CA ASP A 962 -30.14 13.17 28.33
C ASP A 962 -30.61 12.22 29.45
N ASP A 963 -29.84 11.18 29.73
CA ASP A 963 -29.84 10.51 31.03
C ASP A 963 -28.58 9.64 31.21
N ALA A 964 -28.07 9.58 32.45
CA ALA A 964 -26.93 8.76 32.90
C ALA A 964 -25.49 9.12 32.42
N LEU A 965 -24.96 10.28 32.86
CA LEU A 965 -23.55 10.36 33.29
C LEU A 965 -23.27 11.43 34.38
N GLY A 966 -24.25 11.66 35.25
CA GLY A 966 -24.16 12.61 36.35
C GLY A 966 -23.47 12.08 37.62
N ASP A 967 -22.18 11.72 37.55
CA ASP A 967 -21.27 11.83 38.71
C ASP A 967 -19.78 11.60 38.35
N LEU A 968 -18.94 12.65 38.40
CA LEU A 968 -17.62 12.67 39.06
C LEU A 968 -16.98 14.09 39.01
N GLY A 969 -17.66 15.07 39.62
CA GLY A 969 -17.23 16.48 39.61
C GLY A 969 -16.52 16.94 40.89
N LEU A 970 -15.39 16.34 41.29
CA LEU A 970 -14.60 16.83 42.44
C LEU A 970 -13.12 16.40 42.39
N PHE A 971 -12.26 17.21 43.02
CA PHE A 971 -10.79 17.15 43.06
C PHE A 971 -10.05 17.36 41.72
N LEU A 972 -9.59 18.60 41.53
CA LEU A 972 -8.15 18.91 41.51
C LEU A 972 -7.97 20.40 41.88
N GLN A 973 -7.21 20.68 42.95
CA GLN A 973 -6.71 22.03 43.23
C GLN A 973 -5.40 22.27 42.48
N ALA A 974 -4.99 23.53 42.39
CA ALA A 974 -3.72 23.89 41.75
C ALA A 974 -2.52 23.49 42.62
N ASP A 975 -1.83 22.41 42.22
CA ASP A 975 -0.37 22.28 42.18
C ASP A 975 0.05 20.87 41.73
N ASP A 976 0.17 20.65 40.41
CA ASP A 976 0.86 19.46 39.88
C ASP A 976 1.41 19.69 38.45
N PHE A 977 2.65 20.19 38.36
CA PHE A 977 3.30 20.57 37.09
C PHE A 977 4.13 19.42 36.50
N SER A 978 3.51 18.56 35.70
CA SER A 978 4.20 17.65 34.77
C SER A 978 3.42 17.50 33.45
N PRO A 979 3.97 16.87 32.37
CA PRO A 979 3.63 17.24 31.00
C PRO A 979 2.18 16.92 30.59
N VAL A 980 1.43 17.98 30.26
CA VAL A 980 0.02 17.91 29.84
C VAL A 980 -0.16 17.05 28.59
N LYS A 981 -0.92 15.96 28.73
CA LYS A 981 -1.36 15.10 27.62
C LYS A 981 -2.28 15.90 26.67
N GLY A 982 -1.74 16.28 25.51
CA GLY A 982 -2.50 16.94 24.45
C GLY A 982 -1.65 17.40 23.27
N LEU A 983 -0.41 17.83 23.52
CA LEU A 983 0.50 18.37 22.49
C LEU A 983 1.34 17.32 21.75
N ASN A 984 1.17 16.03 22.04
CA ASN A 984 1.99 14.94 21.43
C ASN A 984 1.79 14.79 19.91
N PHE A 985 0.66 15.25 19.36
CA PHE A 985 0.44 15.32 17.91
C PHE A 985 1.32 16.42 17.29
N LEU A 986 1.25 17.64 17.85
CA LEU A 986 2.08 18.77 17.43
C LEU A 986 3.58 18.45 17.56
N GLY A 987 4.01 17.72 18.57
CA GLY A 987 5.39 17.25 18.74
C GLY A 987 5.93 16.30 17.64
N ARG A 988 5.10 15.91 16.65
CA ARG A 988 5.51 15.16 15.44
C ARG A 988 5.29 15.93 14.13
N SER A 989 4.54 17.02 14.15
CA SER A 989 4.25 17.88 12.98
C SER A 989 4.99 19.23 13.02
N LEU A 990 5.67 19.52 14.13
CA LEU A 990 6.74 20.53 14.29
C LEU A 990 8.12 19.93 14.03
#